data_AF-A0A9D3X3D6-F1
#
_entry.id   AF-A0A9D3X3D6-F1
#
_cell.length_a   1.000
_cell.length_b   1.000
_cell.length_c   1.000
_cell.angle_alpha   90.00
_cell.angle_beta   90.00
_cell.angle_gamma   90.00
#
_symmetry.space_group_name_H-M   'P 1'
#
loop_
_entity.id
_entity.type
_entity.pdbx_description
1 polymer ?
#
loop_
_entity_poly.entity_id
_entity_poly.type
_entity_poly.pdbx_seq_one_letter_code
_entity_poly.pdbx_strand_id
1 'polypeptide(L)'
;MCWDERVDFQAAFLQKLAKYVPNIYSAEMDPLLEKQEEMAQIKIFDPLEWYLFREDPDVCLEKLRQCGASQLCGKVFKSGETTYSCRDCAIDPTCVLCMDCFQNSIHKNHRYKMHTSTGGGFCDCGDTEAWKAGPLCTNHEPGAASSTKANSECQLNEELMAQAKKMFPSILKYIVDMTIWEEEKELPPVLMTREKTDHYYCVLFNDEHHSYDHVIYSLQRALGCELGEAQLHTTAIDKEGRRAVKEGPYVSCQEAKEEIKRHSENVSQRPLHVEVLHADVMAHQKFALRLGSWLNKLMSYSSDFRQIFCQICLKEEADSEKPCLISMLMLWDAKLHKGGWVYYYKPLQKEYISDDHDRSFSVTALSVQMFTVPTLARHLIEEQNVITVITETLLEVLPEYLDKNDKFNFQGYSQDKLGRVYAVICDLKYILITKPTVWTDRLRVRFLEGFRSFLRILTCMQGMEEIQRQIGQHIEVDPDWEAAIAIQMQLKNILLMFQEWCACDEDLLLEAYKECHTAVMRCSTSSHSREKTVLQLCGHTLESKRYRVSVDPVSIHLPLSRTFAGLHIRLSKTGAISRLQEFVPSEQFQVELLMEYPLRCLVLVAQVAAEMWRRNGLSLISQVFYYQDVKCREEMYDKDIIMLQIGASFMDPNLFLLLILQRYELVNAFKKIMPTKDQDLTKQYNILIEEMLQVLIYVVGERYVPGVSSVTKEEITMREIIHLLCIEPMAHSAIAKSLPENENNETGLEKVINKVAVFKKPGVSGHGVYELKDECMKEFNMFFYHYTKTQHSKAEHMQKKRRKQENRDEGKRLDWTIDQVLWFSAPVSFVLIK
;
A
#
# COMPACT_ATOMS: atom_id res chain seq x y z
N MET A 1 -14.80 -26.22 40.79
CA MET A 1 -16.17 -25.67 40.65
C MET A 1 -16.49 -25.60 39.17
N CYS A 2 -16.99 -26.70 38.62
CA CYS A 2 -17.09 -26.97 37.17
C CYS A 2 -18.46 -26.52 36.63
N TRP A 3 -18.53 -26.11 35.36
CA TRP A 3 -19.79 -25.94 34.65
C TRP A 3 -20.42 -27.32 34.46
N ASP A 4 -21.60 -27.57 35.04
CA ASP A 4 -22.25 -28.88 35.00
C ASP A 4 -22.64 -29.25 33.56
N GLU A 5 -22.22 -30.42 33.09
CA GLU A 5 -22.46 -30.91 31.73
C GLU A 5 -23.94 -31.15 31.40
N ARG A 6 -24.78 -31.23 32.44
CA ARG A 6 -26.23 -31.44 32.31
C ARG A 6 -27.03 -30.16 32.03
N VAL A 7 -26.36 -29.01 31.97
CA VAL A 7 -26.99 -27.69 31.78
C VAL A 7 -26.56 -27.10 30.43
N ASP A 8 -27.46 -26.39 29.75
CA ASP A 8 -27.13 -25.61 28.55
C ASP A 8 -25.99 -24.63 28.87
N PHE A 9 -24.88 -24.74 28.13
CA PHE A 9 -23.69 -23.92 28.36
C PHE A 9 -24.01 -22.43 28.24
N GLN A 10 -24.85 -22.05 27.25
CA GLN A 10 -25.21 -20.67 27.03
C GLN A 10 -25.91 -20.06 28.25
N ALA A 11 -26.91 -20.77 28.80
CA ALA A 11 -27.65 -20.34 29.98
C ALA A 11 -26.76 -20.24 31.22
N ALA A 12 -25.91 -21.24 31.46
CA ALA A 12 -24.98 -21.22 32.58
C ALA A 12 -23.96 -20.08 32.45
N PHE A 13 -23.39 -19.90 31.25
CA PHE A 13 -22.42 -18.87 30.91
C PHE A 13 -22.97 -17.48 31.23
N LEU A 14 -24.14 -17.14 30.68
CA LEU A 14 -24.78 -15.85 30.91
C LEU A 14 -25.13 -15.63 32.38
N GLN A 15 -25.64 -16.64 33.09
CA GLN A 15 -25.93 -16.54 34.53
C GLN A 15 -24.67 -16.25 35.36
N LYS A 16 -23.53 -16.85 35.00
CA LYS A 16 -22.26 -16.60 35.68
C LYS A 16 -21.75 -15.20 35.39
N LEU A 17 -21.83 -14.73 34.15
CA LEU A 17 -21.45 -13.36 33.81
C LEU A 17 -22.31 -12.34 34.57
N ALA A 18 -23.64 -12.52 34.59
CA ALA A 18 -24.56 -11.65 35.32
C ALA A 18 -24.24 -11.54 36.83
N LYS A 19 -23.70 -12.61 37.42
CA LYS A 19 -23.29 -12.63 38.84
C LYS A 19 -21.95 -11.95 39.10
N TYR A 20 -20.95 -12.15 38.25
CA TYR A 20 -19.57 -11.73 38.54
C TYR A 20 -19.14 -10.45 37.84
N VAL A 21 -19.55 -10.22 36.60
CA VAL A 21 -19.08 -9.09 35.79
C VAL A 21 -19.38 -7.75 36.45
N PRO A 22 -20.60 -7.48 36.95
CA PRO A 22 -20.87 -6.20 37.60
C PRO A 22 -20.04 -6.02 38.88
N ASN A 23 -19.76 -7.08 39.64
CA ASN A 23 -18.96 -6.96 40.87
C ASN A 23 -17.46 -6.72 40.63
N ILE A 24 -16.97 -7.00 39.41
CA ILE A 24 -15.57 -6.83 39.03
C ILE A 24 -15.35 -5.46 38.39
N TYR A 25 -16.27 -5.04 37.53
CA TYR A 25 -16.11 -3.87 36.67
C TYR A 25 -17.00 -2.66 37.02
N SER A 26 -17.81 -2.70 38.10
CA SER A 26 -18.66 -1.56 38.52
C SER A 26 -17.91 -0.43 39.24
N ALA A 27 -16.59 -0.37 39.18
CA ALA A 27 -15.78 0.69 39.79
C ALA A 27 -14.83 1.23 38.71
N GLU A 28 -15.37 2.04 37.80
CA GLU A 28 -14.66 2.52 36.63
C GLU A 28 -13.77 3.74 36.92
N MET A 29 -14.15 4.57 37.89
CA MET A 29 -13.43 5.81 38.21
C MET A 29 -12.21 5.61 39.12
N ASP A 30 -12.12 4.48 39.84
CA ASP A 30 -10.96 4.14 40.69
C ASP A 30 -10.56 2.65 40.64
N PRO A 31 -10.19 2.11 39.46
CA PRO A 31 -9.80 0.72 39.34
C PRO A 31 -8.32 0.53 39.69
N LEU A 32 -8.04 -0.25 40.73
CA LEU A 32 -6.82 -1.05 40.76
C LEU A 32 -6.92 -2.05 39.62
N LEU A 33 -6.46 -1.66 38.42
CA LEU A 33 -6.59 -2.43 37.18
C LEU A 33 -6.09 -3.87 37.35
N GLU A 34 -4.97 -4.03 38.07
CA GLU A 34 -4.38 -5.33 38.41
C GLU A 34 -5.35 -6.23 39.20
N LYS A 35 -6.11 -5.65 40.14
CA LYS A 35 -7.08 -6.36 40.97
C LYS A 35 -8.33 -6.75 40.18
N GLN A 36 -8.79 -5.90 39.26
CA GLN A 36 -9.90 -6.24 38.36
C GLN A 36 -9.53 -7.40 37.44
N GLU A 37 -8.32 -7.36 36.88
CA GLU A 37 -7.77 -8.42 36.02
C GLU A 37 -7.61 -9.74 36.78
N GLU A 38 -7.07 -9.71 38.00
CA GLU A 38 -6.94 -10.90 38.86
C GLU A 38 -8.32 -11.51 39.19
N MET A 39 -9.30 -10.68 39.53
CA MET A 39 -10.66 -11.17 39.84
C MET A 39 -11.38 -11.72 38.60
N ALA A 40 -11.23 -11.09 37.44
CA ALA A 40 -11.78 -11.60 36.17
C ALA A 40 -11.13 -12.93 35.78
N GLN A 41 -9.82 -13.05 35.96
CA GLN A 41 -9.07 -14.28 35.73
C GLN A 41 -9.61 -15.41 36.61
N ILE A 42 -9.62 -15.24 37.93
CA ILE A 42 -10.02 -16.28 38.90
C ILE A 42 -11.50 -16.67 38.77
N LYS A 43 -12.39 -15.70 38.55
CA LYS A 43 -13.85 -15.94 38.62
C LYS A 43 -14.48 -16.31 37.28
N ILE A 44 -13.89 -15.89 36.16
CA ILE A 44 -14.49 -16.03 34.83
C ILE A 44 -13.56 -16.77 33.87
N PHE A 45 -12.33 -16.30 33.64
CA PHE A 45 -11.44 -16.90 32.65
C PHE A 45 -10.93 -18.28 33.05
N ASP A 46 -10.41 -18.49 34.27
CA ASP A 46 -9.95 -19.82 34.69
C ASP A 46 -11.08 -20.84 34.54
N PRO A 47 -12.31 -20.61 35.05
CA PRO A 47 -13.38 -21.58 34.84
C PRO A 47 -13.75 -21.82 33.37
N LEU A 48 -13.64 -20.82 32.49
CA LEU A 48 -13.86 -21.01 31.04
C LEU A 48 -12.75 -21.86 30.42
N GLU A 49 -11.50 -21.61 30.81
CA GLU A 49 -10.33 -22.37 30.38
C GLU A 49 -10.43 -23.82 30.88
N TRP A 50 -10.76 -24.05 32.15
CA TRP A 50 -11.01 -25.38 32.70
C TRP A 50 -12.18 -26.10 32.00
N TYR A 51 -13.20 -25.38 31.52
CA TYR A 51 -14.30 -25.97 30.75
C TYR A 51 -13.88 -26.38 29.35
N LEU A 52 -13.14 -25.49 28.67
CA LEU A 52 -12.62 -25.71 27.34
C LEU A 52 -11.63 -26.89 27.34
N PHE A 53 -10.65 -26.84 28.24
CA PHE A 53 -9.51 -27.76 28.28
C PHE A 53 -9.78 -29.07 29.02
N ARG A 54 -10.75 -29.12 29.94
CA ARG A 54 -11.10 -30.31 30.78
C ARG A 54 -9.98 -30.85 31.65
N GLU A 55 -8.85 -30.19 31.66
CA GLU A 55 -7.69 -30.40 32.51
C GLU A 55 -7.14 -29.05 32.93
N ASP A 56 -6.08 -29.08 33.75
CA ASP A 56 -5.42 -27.85 34.18
C ASP A 56 -5.01 -27.01 32.96
N PRO A 57 -5.46 -25.74 32.84
CA PRO A 57 -5.17 -24.90 31.68
C PRO A 57 -3.70 -24.77 31.38
N ASP A 58 -2.82 -24.68 32.39
CA ASP A 58 -1.38 -24.58 32.16
C ASP A 58 -0.85 -25.91 31.64
N VAL A 59 -1.33 -27.04 32.16
CA VAL A 59 -0.97 -28.38 31.67
C VAL A 59 -1.55 -28.64 30.28
N CYS A 60 -2.77 -28.19 29.98
CA CYS A 60 -3.39 -28.32 28.66
C CYS A 60 -2.74 -27.40 27.65
N LEU A 61 -2.40 -26.16 28.03
CA LEU A 61 -1.67 -25.22 27.19
C LEU A 61 -0.24 -25.70 26.99
N GLU A 62 0.40 -26.30 27.99
CA GLU A 62 1.67 -27.00 27.84
C GLU A 62 1.51 -28.24 26.96
N LYS A 63 0.44 -29.02 27.06
CA LYS A 63 0.12 -30.11 26.13
C LYS A 63 -0.29 -29.61 24.75
N LEU A 64 -0.89 -28.45 24.58
CA LEU A 64 -1.13 -27.85 23.27
C LEU A 64 0.18 -27.30 22.69
N ARG A 65 1.15 -26.94 23.56
CA ARG A 65 2.53 -26.60 23.21
C ARG A 65 3.48 -27.81 23.05
N GLN A 66 3.15 -28.98 23.61
CA GLN A 66 3.98 -30.21 23.64
C GLN A 66 3.40 -31.34 22.76
N CYS A 67 2.08 -31.50 22.76
CA CYS A 67 1.26 -32.36 21.90
C CYS A 67 0.89 -31.63 20.60
N GLY A 68 0.82 -30.29 20.60
CA GLY A 68 1.01 -29.52 19.37
C GLY A 68 2.50 -29.22 19.20
N ALA A 69 3.20 -29.50 18.11
CA ALA A 69 2.70 -29.59 16.75
C ALA A 69 1.61 -28.54 16.44
N SER A 70 1.61 -27.39 17.14
CA SER A 70 1.21 -26.19 16.42
C SER A 70 2.29 -26.03 15.39
N GLN A 71 1.97 -26.44 14.17
CA GLN A 71 2.77 -26.08 13.02
C GLN A 71 3.01 -24.56 13.08
N LEU A 72 2.00 -23.80 13.57
CA LEU A 72 1.88 -22.35 13.61
C LEU A 72 2.34 -21.65 14.91
N CYS A 73 3.20 -20.64 14.82
CA CYS A 73 3.69 -19.87 15.97
C CYS A 73 2.64 -18.88 16.50
N GLY A 74 2.00 -18.09 15.62
CA GLY A 74 0.90 -17.20 16.00
C GLY A 74 1.24 -16.05 16.97
N LYS A 75 2.54 -15.83 17.30
CA LYS A 75 2.97 -14.75 18.20
C LYS A 75 2.57 -13.39 17.62
N VAL A 76 1.69 -12.68 18.32
CA VAL A 76 1.26 -11.31 17.96
C VAL A 76 2.38 -10.31 18.27
N PHE A 77 2.70 -9.46 17.31
CA PHE A 77 3.73 -8.43 17.44
C PHE A 77 3.21 -7.19 18.14
N LYS A 78 4.01 -6.67 19.07
CA LYS A 78 3.77 -5.35 19.68
C LYS A 78 4.37 -4.25 18.79
N SER A 79 3.81 -3.04 18.89
CA SER A 79 4.41 -1.87 18.25
C SER A 79 5.86 -1.67 18.75
N GLY A 80 6.80 -1.47 17.83
CA GLY A 80 8.24 -1.40 18.09
C GLY A 80 8.96 -2.74 18.11
N GLU A 81 8.27 -3.89 18.01
CA GLU A 81 8.91 -5.21 18.03
C GLU A 81 9.55 -5.55 16.67
N THR A 82 10.73 -6.17 16.71
CA THR A 82 11.46 -6.55 15.49
C THR A 82 10.91 -7.85 14.89
N THR A 83 10.59 -7.82 13.60
CA THR A 83 10.10 -8.95 12.80
C THR A 83 11.08 -9.30 11.68
N TYR A 84 11.05 -10.56 11.23
CA TYR A 84 12.01 -11.11 10.27
C TYR A 84 11.30 -11.73 9.07
N SER A 85 11.56 -11.25 7.85
CA SER A 85 10.99 -11.83 6.62
C SER A 85 12.07 -12.53 5.81
N CYS A 86 11.89 -13.84 5.53
CA CYS A 86 12.82 -14.58 4.68
C CYS A 86 12.54 -14.27 3.20
N ARG A 87 13.55 -13.81 2.46
CA ARG A 87 13.42 -13.43 1.05
C ARG A 87 13.41 -14.62 0.10
N ASP A 88 14.07 -15.71 0.49
CA ASP A 88 14.17 -16.89 -0.37
C ASP A 88 12.95 -17.80 -0.24
N CYS A 89 12.32 -17.82 0.94
CA CYS A 89 11.22 -18.74 1.26
C CYS A 89 9.85 -18.09 1.36
N ALA A 90 9.72 -16.79 1.65
CA ALA A 90 8.40 -16.18 1.78
C ALA A 90 7.62 -16.26 0.46
N ILE A 91 6.31 -16.45 0.59
CA ILE A 91 5.36 -16.32 -0.49
C ILE A 91 5.24 -14.85 -0.88
N ASP A 92 5.18 -13.94 0.10
CA ASP A 92 5.09 -12.50 -0.12
C ASP A 92 5.77 -11.65 1.00
N PRO A 93 5.92 -10.33 0.84
CA PRO A 93 6.63 -9.48 1.80
C PRO A 93 5.97 -9.32 3.16
N THR A 94 4.70 -9.70 3.32
CA THR A 94 3.97 -9.66 4.59
C THR A 94 4.30 -10.84 5.49
N CYS A 95 4.92 -11.91 4.94
CA CYS A 95 5.34 -13.07 5.72
C CYS A 95 6.46 -12.69 6.71
N VAL A 96 6.20 -12.85 8.00
CA VAL A 96 7.05 -12.38 9.09
C VAL A 96 7.19 -13.45 10.17
N LEU A 97 8.42 -13.60 10.65
CA LEU A 97 8.79 -14.46 11.76
C LEU A 97 9.13 -13.59 12.97
N CYS A 98 8.78 -14.07 14.16
CA CYS A 98 9.36 -13.55 15.38
C CYS A 98 10.84 -13.95 15.48
N MET A 99 11.59 -13.25 16.34
CA MET A 99 13.02 -13.53 16.58
C MET A 99 13.29 -15.01 16.87
N ASP A 100 12.49 -15.62 17.75
CA ASP A 100 12.69 -17.00 18.19
C ASP A 100 12.45 -18.01 17.05
N CYS A 101 11.39 -17.82 16.26
CA CYS A 101 11.12 -18.68 15.10
C CYS A 101 12.18 -18.51 14.03
N PHE A 102 12.61 -17.28 13.79
CA PHE A 102 13.66 -17.00 12.83
C PHE A 102 14.96 -17.71 13.19
N GLN A 103 15.45 -17.56 14.43
CA GLN A 103 16.69 -18.19 14.91
C GLN A 103 16.66 -19.73 14.93
N ASN A 104 15.48 -20.30 15.02
CA ASN A 104 15.28 -21.75 15.04
C ASN A 104 14.83 -22.31 13.68
N SER A 105 14.70 -21.48 12.64
CA SER A 105 14.30 -21.94 11.31
C SER A 105 15.49 -22.05 10.36
N ILE A 106 15.28 -22.69 9.21
CA ILE A 106 16.23 -22.66 8.10
C ILE A 106 16.47 -21.24 7.58
N HIS A 107 15.50 -20.33 7.79
CA HIS A 107 15.51 -18.99 7.24
C HIS A 107 16.64 -18.12 7.79
N LYS A 108 17.23 -18.44 8.94
CA LYS A 108 18.42 -17.75 9.47
C LYS A 108 19.64 -17.86 8.57
N ASN A 109 19.70 -18.94 7.78
CA ASN A 109 20.77 -19.22 6.84
C ASN A 109 20.43 -18.74 5.42
N HIS A 110 19.26 -18.15 5.23
CA HIS A 110 18.80 -17.58 3.98
C HIS A 110 18.98 -16.07 3.97
N ARG A 111 18.65 -15.41 2.86
CA ARG A 111 18.57 -13.95 2.82
C ARG A 111 17.28 -13.51 3.52
N TYR A 112 17.37 -12.55 4.44
CA TYR A 112 16.24 -12.06 5.23
C TYR A 112 16.33 -10.54 5.44
N LYS A 113 15.19 -9.91 5.78
CA LYS A 113 15.12 -8.49 6.17
C LYS A 113 14.48 -8.37 7.54
N MET A 114 14.96 -7.41 8.33
CA MET A 114 14.38 -7.04 9.61
C MET A 114 13.48 -5.81 9.45
N HIS A 115 12.31 -5.86 10.06
CA HIS A 115 11.33 -4.77 10.09
C HIS A 115 10.98 -4.44 11.53
N THR A 116 10.56 -3.20 11.78
CA THR A 116 9.96 -2.81 13.06
C THR A 116 8.45 -2.85 12.89
N SER A 117 7.76 -3.65 13.71
CA SER A 117 6.31 -3.78 13.66
C SER A 117 5.63 -2.52 14.15
N THR A 118 4.54 -2.13 13.49
CA THR A 118 3.62 -1.08 13.96
C THR A 118 2.53 -1.62 14.90
N GLY A 119 2.54 -2.92 15.19
CA GLY A 119 1.51 -3.63 15.96
C GLY A 119 0.42 -4.26 15.07
N GLY A 120 -0.22 -5.34 15.56
CA GLY A 120 -1.38 -5.97 14.90
C GLY A 120 -1.10 -7.14 13.94
N GLY A 121 0.16 -7.46 13.65
CA GLY A 121 0.57 -8.66 12.88
C GLY A 121 0.91 -9.86 13.77
N PHE A 122 0.99 -11.08 13.21
CA PHE A 122 1.44 -12.28 13.93
C PHE A 122 2.53 -13.04 13.18
N CYS A 123 3.26 -13.90 13.89
CA CYS A 123 4.32 -14.74 13.34
C CYS A 123 3.74 -15.87 12.46
N ASP A 124 4.19 -15.92 11.20
CA ASP A 124 3.74 -16.88 10.17
C ASP A 124 4.52 -18.19 10.18
N CYS A 125 5.43 -18.41 11.14
CA CYS A 125 6.07 -19.72 11.28
C CYS A 125 4.98 -20.77 11.40
N GLY A 126 4.98 -21.77 10.52
CA GLY A 126 4.00 -22.84 10.43
C GLY A 126 2.95 -22.71 9.37
N ASP A 127 2.80 -21.52 8.81
CA ASP A 127 1.82 -21.29 7.79
C ASP A 127 2.37 -21.80 6.46
N THR A 128 1.87 -22.96 6.03
CA THR A 128 2.26 -23.55 4.76
C THR A 128 1.86 -22.70 3.56
N GLU A 129 0.92 -21.76 3.73
CA GLU A 129 0.53 -20.80 2.70
C GLU A 129 1.43 -19.55 2.71
N ALA A 130 2.20 -19.29 3.77
CA ALA A 130 3.13 -18.16 3.86
C ALA A 130 4.56 -18.47 3.36
N TRP A 131 4.96 -19.75 3.29
CA TRP A 131 6.32 -20.14 2.93
C TRP A 131 6.38 -21.18 1.79
N LYS A 132 7.16 -20.89 0.75
CA LYS A 132 7.50 -21.80 -0.35
C LYS A 132 8.28 -23.03 0.12
N ALA A 133 9.09 -22.87 1.16
CA ALA A 133 9.93 -23.93 1.73
C ALA A 133 10.24 -23.62 3.19
N GLY A 134 10.35 -24.68 4.01
CA GLY A 134 10.65 -24.57 5.44
C GLY A 134 9.64 -23.76 6.24
N PRO A 135 8.31 -24.01 6.12
CA PRO A 135 7.31 -23.24 6.86
C PRO A 135 7.53 -23.31 8.38
N LEU A 136 8.17 -24.36 8.87
CA LEU A 136 8.33 -24.66 10.29
C LEU A 136 9.76 -24.36 10.76
N CYS A 137 9.90 -23.84 11.97
CA CYS A 137 11.19 -23.78 12.67
C CYS A 137 11.41 -25.07 13.47
N THR A 138 12.63 -25.35 13.93
CA THR A 138 12.96 -26.57 14.70
C THR A 138 12.16 -26.69 16.00
N ASN A 139 11.64 -25.58 16.53
CA ASN A 139 10.77 -25.60 17.71
C ASN A 139 9.32 -25.97 17.36
N HIS A 140 8.94 -25.87 16.09
CA HIS A 140 7.62 -26.18 15.56
C HIS A 140 7.64 -27.36 14.57
N GLU A 141 8.79 -28.01 14.34
CA GLU A 141 8.92 -29.23 13.54
C GLU A 141 8.30 -30.45 14.27
N PRO A 142 7.54 -31.32 13.57
CA PRO A 142 6.97 -32.51 14.19
C PRO A 142 8.07 -33.51 14.56
N GLY A 143 8.39 -33.58 15.86
CA GLY A 143 9.33 -34.56 16.42
C GLY A 143 10.50 -34.00 17.26
N ALA A 144 10.55 -32.69 17.54
CA ALA A 144 11.61 -32.11 18.37
C ALA A 144 11.54 -32.51 19.87
N ALA A 145 10.44 -33.12 20.33
CA ALA A 145 10.35 -33.77 21.63
C ALA A 145 10.81 -35.23 21.54
N SER A 146 11.93 -35.54 22.18
CA SER A 146 12.62 -36.85 22.16
C SER A 146 11.73 -38.05 22.52
N SER A 147 11.66 -39.01 21.60
CA SER A 147 11.53 -40.47 21.78
C SER A 147 10.93 -41.01 23.10
N THR A 148 9.65 -41.40 23.10
CA THR A 148 9.21 -42.79 23.37
C THR A 148 7.73 -43.01 23.04
N LYS A 149 7.46 -44.13 22.34
CA LYS A 149 6.17 -44.77 22.03
C LYS A 149 5.30 -44.16 20.92
N ALA A 150 5.29 -44.90 19.81
CA ALA A 150 4.30 -44.84 18.75
C ALA A 150 2.89 -45.22 19.23
N ASN A 151 1.91 -44.70 18.46
CA ASN A 151 0.46 -44.97 18.47
C ASN A 151 -0.37 -44.29 19.58
N SER A 152 -0.75 -43.03 19.34
CA SER A 152 -2.15 -42.57 19.40
C SER A 152 -2.26 -41.20 18.73
N GLU A 153 -3.41 -40.96 18.10
CA GLU A 153 -3.78 -39.80 17.27
C GLU A 153 -3.41 -38.43 17.87
N CYS A 154 -2.85 -37.55 17.04
CA CYS A 154 -2.67 -36.13 17.35
C CYS A 154 -3.53 -35.29 16.39
N GLN A 155 -4.84 -35.50 16.47
CA GLN A 155 -5.82 -34.43 16.28
C GLN A 155 -5.99 -33.75 17.64
N LEU A 156 -6.39 -32.47 17.70
CA LEU A 156 -7.03 -31.98 18.92
C LEU A 156 -8.06 -33.03 19.33
N ASN A 157 -8.01 -33.49 20.58
CA ASN A 157 -8.95 -34.51 21.07
C ASN A 157 -10.35 -34.10 20.60
N GLU A 158 -11.10 -34.95 19.87
CA GLU A 158 -12.37 -34.55 19.23
C GLU A 158 -13.30 -33.82 20.22
N GLU A 159 -13.17 -34.18 21.50
CA GLU A 159 -13.77 -33.54 22.65
C GLU A 159 -13.44 -32.04 22.80
N LEU A 160 -12.18 -31.62 22.68
CA LEU A 160 -11.75 -30.21 22.77
C LEU A 160 -12.32 -29.38 21.62
N MET A 161 -12.30 -29.94 20.40
CA MET A 161 -12.93 -29.32 19.23
C MET A 161 -14.45 -29.23 19.37
N ALA A 162 -15.08 -30.25 19.94
CA ALA A 162 -16.50 -30.24 20.28
C ALA A 162 -16.81 -29.19 21.36
N GLN A 163 -15.95 -29.02 22.38
CA GLN A 163 -16.12 -27.98 23.39
C GLN A 163 -15.97 -26.58 22.81
N ALA A 164 -14.97 -26.33 21.96
CA ALA A 164 -14.80 -25.05 21.28
C ALA A 164 -16.00 -24.72 20.39
N LYS A 165 -16.50 -25.68 19.60
CA LYS A 165 -17.71 -25.54 18.78
C LYS A 165 -18.98 -25.30 19.61
N LYS A 166 -19.02 -25.75 20.86
CA LYS A 166 -20.13 -25.50 21.80
C LYS A 166 -20.01 -24.13 22.49
N MET A 167 -18.79 -23.73 22.84
CA MET A 167 -18.50 -22.55 23.64
C MET A 167 -18.41 -21.26 22.81
N PHE A 168 -17.64 -21.27 21.73
CA PHE A 168 -17.35 -20.08 20.93
C PHE A 168 -18.61 -19.37 20.41
N PRO A 169 -19.69 -20.05 19.97
CA PRO A 169 -20.91 -19.36 19.55
C PRO A 169 -21.54 -18.52 20.67
N SER A 170 -21.57 -19.05 21.90
CA SER A 170 -22.16 -18.33 23.05
C SER A 170 -21.30 -17.14 23.49
N ILE A 171 -19.97 -17.32 23.44
CA ILE A 171 -19.00 -16.26 23.76
C ILE A 171 -19.07 -15.15 22.72
N LEU A 172 -19.03 -15.50 21.43
CA LEU A 172 -19.12 -14.55 20.33
C LEU A 172 -20.46 -13.81 20.37
N LYS A 173 -21.57 -14.52 20.55
CA LYS A 173 -22.90 -13.90 20.68
C LYS A 173 -22.94 -12.91 21.83
N TYR A 174 -22.41 -13.24 23.01
CA TYR A 174 -22.33 -12.29 24.13
C TYR A 174 -21.45 -11.09 23.83
N ILE A 175 -20.25 -11.31 23.24
CA ILE A 175 -19.36 -10.20 22.86
C ILE A 175 -20.12 -9.27 21.94
N VAL A 176 -20.71 -9.82 20.86
CA VAL A 176 -21.50 -9.05 19.90
C VAL A 176 -22.64 -8.34 20.62
N ASP A 177 -23.57 -9.07 21.24
CA ASP A 177 -24.78 -8.53 21.89
C ASP A 177 -24.47 -7.41 22.88
N MET A 178 -23.40 -7.53 23.69
CA MET A 178 -23.02 -6.49 24.63
C MET A 178 -22.26 -5.34 23.98
N THR A 179 -21.39 -5.61 23.00
CA THR A 179 -20.80 -4.52 22.21
C THR A 179 -21.87 -3.77 21.46
N ILE A 180 -22.98 -4.41 21.05
CA ILE A 180 -24.03 -3.80 20.25
C ILE A 180 -25.25 -3.31 21.05
N TRP A 181 -25.13 -3.25 22.37
CA TRP A 181 -26.27 -3.03 23.27
C TRP A 181 -26.65 -1.55 23.35
N GLU A 182 -27.87 -1.19 22.93
CA GLU A 182 -28.35 0.20 22.87
C GLU A 182 -29.04 0.70 24.15
N GLU A 183 -29.56 -0.20 25.00
CA GLU A 183 -30.33 0.22 26.16
C GLU A 183 -29.41 0.73 27.28
N GLU A 184 -29.46 2.04 27.54
CA GLU A 184 -28.60 2.73 28.51
C GLU A 184 -28.84 2.29 29.97
N LYS A 185 -30.09 1.92 30.29
CA LYS A 185 -30.57 1.74 31.67
C LYS A 185 -30.78 0.30 32.07
N GLU A 186 -30.78 -0.62 31.12
CA GLU A 186 -31.26 -1.98 31.29
C GLU A 186 -30.37 -2.96 30.54
N LEU A 187 -29.99 -4.04 31.21
CA LEU A 187 -29.28 -5.16 30.59
C LEU A 187 -30.26 -6.05 29.79
N PRO A 188 -29.76 -6.92 28.91
CA PRO A 188 -30.57 -7.99 28.35
C PRO A 188 -31.27 -8.77 29.48
N PRO A 189 -32.54 -9.23 29.32
CA PRO A 189 -33.28 -9.92 30.38
C PRO A 189 -32.54 -11.12 31.00
N VAL A 190 -31.70 -11.79 30.20
CA VAL A 190 -30.91 -12.95 30.63
C VAL A 190 -29.77 -12.57 31.59
N LEU A 191 -29.34 -11.31 31.60
CA LEU A 191 -28.30 -10.77 32.48
C LEU A 191 -28.87 -10.00 33.68
N MET A 192 -30.20 -9.81 33.75
CA MET A 192 -30.86 -9.16 34.88
C MET A 192 -31.04 -10.13 36.07
N THR A 193 -29.98 -10.39 36.83
CA THR A 193 -30.03 -11.36 37.96
C THR A 193 -30.11 -10.74 39.35
N ARG A 194 -30.04 -9.41 39.47
CA ARG A 194 -30.02 -8.68 40.74
C ARG A 194 -31.00 -7.51 40.74
N GLU A 195 -31.38 -7.06 41.93
CA GLU A 195 -32.18 -5.83 42.07
C GLU A 195 -31.41 -4.64 41.51
N LYS A 196 -32.12 -3.81 40.74
CA LYS A 196 -31.56 -2.64 40.07
C LYS A 196 -31.09 -1.63 41.11
N THR A 197 -29.78 -1.41 41.19
CA THR A 197 -29.19 -0.39 42.06
C THR A 197 -29.27 0.99 41.39
N ASP A 198 -29.47 2.05 42.16
CA ASP A 198 -29.42 3.42 41.61
C ASP A 198 -27.96 3.90 41.47
N HIS A 199 -27.23 3.27 40.54
CA HIS A 199 -25.82 3.53 40.29
C HIS A 199 -25.56 3.68 38.79
N TYR A 200 -25.11 4.86 38.39
CA TYR A 200 -24.96 5.27 36.99
C TYR A 200 -23.63 6.01 36.78
N TYR A 201 -23.23 6.03 35.52
CA TYR A 201 -22.10 6.79 35.01
C TYR A 201 -22.59 7.83 34.02
N CYS A 202 -22.10 9.07 34.16
CA CYS A 202 -22.14 10.06 33.09
C CYS A 202 -20.93 9.80 32.19
N VAL A 203 -21.17 9.38 30.95
CA VAL A 203 -20.14 8.96 30.00
C VAL A 203 -20.07 9.97 28.87
N LEU A 204 -18.87 10.54 28.69
CA LEU A 204 -18.55 11.45 27.60
C LEU A 204 -17.87 10.66 26.49
N PHE A 205 -18.32 10.86 25.26
CA PHE A 205 -17.80 10.19 24.07
C PHE A 205 -16.92 11.14 23.27
N ASN A 206 -15.94 10.57 22.57
CA ASN A 206 -15.10 11.34 21.66
C ASN A 206 -15.95 11.83 20.47
N ASP A 207 -15.64 13.02 19.96
CA ASP A 207 -16.25 13.56 18.75
C ASP A 207 -15.26 14.43 17.97
N GLU A 208 -15.46 14.53 16.66
CA GLU A 208 -14.56 15.27 15.75
C GLU A 208 -14.82 16.80 15.75
N HIS A 209 -15.78 17.28 16.54
CA HIS A 209 -16.25 18.66 16.44
C HIS A 209 -15.64 19.56 17.52
N HIS A 210 -15.23 18.99 18.65
CA HIS A 210 -14.74 19.74 19.81
C HIS A 210 -13.23 19.60 19.99
N SER A 211 -12.53 20.73 20.14
CA SER A 211 -11.11 20.72 20.49
C SER A 211 -10.90 20.27 21.94
N TYR A 212 -9.69 19.82 22.28
CA TYR A 212 -9.34 19.46 23.66
C TYR A 212 -9.63 20.60 24.64
N ASP A 213 -9.32 21.85 24.26
CA ASP A 213 -9.59 23.01 25.10
C ASP A 213 -11.09 23.21 25.37
N HIS A 214 -11.95 22.90 24.40
CA HIS A 214 -13.41 22.95 24.57
C HIS A 214 -13.92 21.85 25.51
N VAL A 215 -13.39 20.62 25.37
CA VAL A 215 -13.73 19.49 26.23
C VAL A 215 -13.28 19.77 27.66
N ILE A 216 -12.03 20.20 27.84
CA ILE A 216 -11.46 20.57 29.15
C ILE A 216 -12.30 21.67 29.81
N TYR A 217 -12.61 22.75 29.08
CA TYR A 217 -13.45 23.83 29.60
C TYR A 217 -14.83 23.34 30.05
N SER A 218 -15.48 22.51 29.22
CA SER A 218 -16.82 21.99 29.50
C SER A 218 -16.83 21.10 30.74
N LEU A 219 -15.81 20.24 30.89
CA LEU A 219 -15.65 19.38 32.07
C LEU A 219 -15.38 20.19 33.34
N GLN A 220 -14.48 21.17 33.30
CA GLN A 220 -14.18 22.02 34.47
C GLN A 220 -15.40 22.80 34.96
N ARG A 221 -16.24 23.29 34.04
CA ARG A 221 -17.45 24.04 34.39
C ARG A 221 -18.58 23.15 34.87
N ALA A 222 -18.79 22.02 34.22
CA ALA A 222 -19.89 21.12 34.53
C ALA A 222 -19.66 20.27 35.78
N LEU A 223 -18.41 19.86 36.03
CA LEU A 223 -18.05 18.93 37.11
C LEU A 223 -17.30 19.60 38.26
N GLY A 224 -16.80 20.83 38.05
CA GLY A 224 -15.99 21.53 39.06
C GLY A 224 -14.61 20.92 39.28
N CYS A 225 -14.11 20.11 38.34
CA CYS A 225 -12.83 19.42 38.45
C CYS A 225 -11.61 20.33 38.16
N GLU A 226 -10.45 19.94 38.68
CA GLU A 226 -9.20 20.67 38.45
C GLU A 226 -8.71 20.51 37.00
N LEU A 227 -7.87 21.44 36.52
CA LEU A 227 -7.36 21.41 35.14
C LEU A 227 -6.66 20.09 34.79
N GLY A 228 -5.86 19.55 35.73
CA GLY A 228 -5.16 18.29 35.53
C GLY A 228 -6.11 17.09 35.39
N GLU A 229 -7.22 17.08 36.14
CA GLU A 229 -8.24 16.03 36.07
C GLU A 229 -9.02 16.10 34.75
N ALA A 230 -9.42 17.31 34.32
CA ALA A 230 -10.07 17.51 33.03
C ALA A 230 -9.17 17.14 31.84
N GLN A 231 -7.87 17.44 31.92
CA GLN A 231 -6.88 17.02 30.92
C GLN A 231 -6.73 15.50 30.87
N LEU A 232 -6.68 14.83 32.02
CA LEU A 232 -6.66 13.37 32.10
C LEU A 232 -7.91 12.76 31.47
N HIS A 233 -9.11 13.29 31.77
CA HIS A 233 -10.35 12.85 31.14
C HIS A 233 -10.30 13.01 29.63
N THR A 234 -9.94 14.20 29.14
CA THR A 234 -9.88 14.51 27.71
C THR A 234 -8.90 13.61 26.97
N THR A 235 -7.69 13.40 27.52
CA THR A 235 -6.66 12.53 26.92
C THR A 235 -7.10 11.07 26.87
N ALA A 236 -7.85 10.61 27.88
CA ALA A 236 -8.34 9.24 27.90
C ALA A 236 -9.58 9.05 27.02
N ILE A 237 -10.44 10.06 26.86
CA ILE A 237 -11.56 10.03 25.91
C ILE A 237 -11.03 9.93 24.48
N ASP A 238 -10.01 10.74 24.17
CA ASP A 238 -9.30 10.70 22.88
C ASP A 238 -8.66 9.33 22.61
N LYS A 239 -8.05 8.72 23.63
CA LYS A 239 -7.38 7.42 23.48
C LYS A 239 -8.32 6.21 23.46
N GLU A 240 -9.42 6.25 24.22
CA GLU A 240 -10.30 5.11 24.50
C GLU A 240 -11.68 5.23 23.84
N GLY A 241 -11.97 6.34 23.16
CA GLY A 241 -13.22 6.64 22.45
C GLY A 241 -14.38 7.10 23.34
N ARG A 242 -14.37 6.74 24.63
CA ARG A 242 -15.35 7.23 25.63
C ARG A 242 -14.80 7.07 27.04
N ARG A 243 -15.31 7.87 27.99
CA ARG A 243 -14.93 7.77 29.41
C ARG A 243 -16.05 8.16 30.35
N ALA A 244 -16.17 7.44 31.47
CA ALA A 244 -16.95 7.89 32.61
C ALA A 244 -16.29 9.13 33.24
N VAL A 245 -17.04 10.24 33.27
CA VAL A 245 -16.60 11.53 33.83
C VAL A 245 -17.25 11.83 35.18
N LYS A 246 -18.33 11.11 35.53
CA LYS A 246 -18.99 11.20 36.85
C LYS A 246 -19.67 9.89 37.21
N GLU A 247 -19.59 9.50 38.47
CA GLU A 247 -20.29 8.36 39.08
C GLU A 247 -21.34 8.86 40.10
N GLY A 248 -22.51 8.23 40.16
CA GLY A 248 -23.52 8.53 41.19
C GLY A 248 -24.93 8.03 40.89
N PRO A 249 -25.94 8.48 41.67
CA PRO A 249 -27.35 8.23 41.39
C PRO A 249 -27.79 8.80 40.05
N TYR A 250 -28.83 8.25 39.42
CA TYR A 250 -29.30 8.66 38.09
C TYR A 250 -29.47 10.17 37.96
N VAL A 251 -30.09 10.81 38.97
CA VAL A 251 -30.34 12.26 38.99
C VAL A 251 -29.04 13.07 38.91
N SER A 252 -28.02 12.67 39.67
CA SER A 252 -26.72 13.36 39.72
C SER A 252 -25.94 13.23 38.41
N CYS A 253 -26.00 12.06 37.75
CA CYS A 253 -25.37 11.85 36.44
C CYS A 253 -26.14 12.55 35.32
N GLN A 254 -27.48 12.57 35.38
CA GLN A 254 -28.31 13.31 34.43
C GLN A 254 -28.08 14.81 34.53
N GLU A 255 -27.99 15.37 35.75
CA GLU A 255 -27.63 16.77 35.96
C GLU A 255 -26.27 17.10 35.33
N ALA A 256 -25.25 16.25 35.53
CA ALA A 256 -23.95 16.44 34.91
C ALA A 256 -24.00 16.35 33.37
N LYS A 257 -24.78 15.43 32.80
CA LYS A 257 -25.01 15.34 31.35
C LYS A 257 -25.60 16.65 30.80
N GLU A 258 -26.64 17.19 31.43
CA GLU A 258 -27.26 18.45 31.00
C GLU A 258 -26.30 19.65 31.18
N GLU A 259 -25.48 19.67 32.23
CA GLU A 259 -24.49 20.72 32.47
C GLU A 259 -23.37 20.70 31.41
N ILE A 260 -22.84 19.51 31.07
CA ILE A 260 -21.82 19.33 30.02
C ILE A 260 -22.39 19.76 28.67
N LYS A 261 -23.63 19.35 28.32
CA LYS A 261 -24.29 19.76 27.08
C LYS A 261 -24.48 21.28 27.00
N ARG A 262 -24.95 21.90 28.08
CA ARG A 262 -25.18 23.35 28.11
C ARG A 262 -23.89 24.15 27.98
N HIS A 263 -22.82 23.73 28.65
CA HIS A 263 -21.54 24.43 28.57
C HIS A 263 -20.84 24.23 27.23
N SER A 264 -20.96 23.04 26.63
CA SER A 264 -20.44 22.79 25.29
C SER A 264 -21.21 23.56 24.21
N GLU A 265 -22.55 23.63 24.27
CA GLU A 265 -23.39 24.41 23.35
C GLU A 265 -23.13 25.93 23.39
N ASN A 266 -22.72 26.44 24.55
CA ASN A 266 -22.37 27.86 24.69
C ASN A 266 -21.04 28.23 24.01
N VAL A 267 -20.18 27.23 23.77
CA VAL A 267 -18.83 27.41 23.21
C VAL A 267 -18.76 26.95 21.76
N SER A 268 -19.45 25.86 21.42
CA SER A 268 -19.58 25.29 20.08
C SER A 268 -21.08 25.22 19.74
N GLN A 269 -21.48 25.48 18.48
CA GLN A 269 -22.90 25.45 18.08
C GLN A 269 -23.55 24.05 18.21
N ARG A 270 -22.85 23.03 18.72
CA ARG A 270 -23.32 21.67 18.96
C ARG A 270 -22.96 21.20 20.38
N PRO A 271 -23.81 20.45 21.07
CA PRO A 271 -23.44 19.84 22.35
C PRO A 271 -22.44 18.70 22.17
N LEU A 272 -21.60 18.47 23.18
CA LEU A 272 -20.83 17.24 23.34
C LEU A 272 -21.75 16.02 23.45
N HIS A 273 -21.31 14.87 22.92
CA HIS A 273 -22.07 13.62 23.03
C HIS A 273 -21.88 12.99 24.42
N VAL A 274 -22.95 13.00 25.22
CA VAL A 274 -22.95 12.51 26.61
C VAL A 274 -24.15 11.62 26.88
N GLU A 275 -23.92 10.47 27.49
CA GLU A 275 -24.95 9.50 27.89
C GLU A 275 -24.87 9.14 29.37
N VAL A 276 -25.98 8.62 29.92
CA VAL A 276 -26.04 8.16 31.31
C VAL A 276 -26.29 6.67 31.31
N LEU A 277 -25.23 5.91 31.54
CA LEU A 277 -25.24 4.46 31.45
C LEU A 277 -25.33 3.85 32.85
N HIS A 278 -26.15 2.81 33.02
CA HIS A 278 -26.20 2.06 34.27
C HIS A 278 -24.88 1.32 34.51
N ALA A 279 -24.42 1.23 35.76
CA ALA A 279 -23.14 0.62 36.12
C ALA A 279 -22.94 -0.78 35.52
N ASP A 280 -24.00 -1.58 35.58
CA ASP A 280 -23.96 -2.97 35.12
C ASP A 280 -23.85 -3.06 33.59
N VAL A 281 -24.47 -2.14 32.86
CA VAL A 281 -24.35 -2.06 31.39
C VAL A 281 -22.91 -1.74 31.01
N MET A 282 -22.31 -0.74 31.65
CA MET A 282 -20.90 -0.38 31.47
C MET A 282 -19.96 -1.53 31.80
N ALA A 283 -20.19 -2.21 32.93
CA ALA A 283 -19.40 -3.36 33.36
C ALA A 283 -19.43 -4.50 32.32
N HIS A 284 -20.61 -4.80 31.76
CA HIS A 284 -20.77 -5.84 30.75
C HIS A 284 -20.17 -5.46 29.39
N GLN A 285 -20.26 -4.20 28.97
CA GLN A 285 -19.62 -3.69 27.76
C GLN A 285 -18.09 -3.73 27.87
N LYS A 286 -17.53 -3.27 28.99
CA LYS A 286 -16.09 -3.33 29.28
C LYS A 286 -15.59 -4.78 29.28
N PHE A 287 -16.33 -5.68 29.93
CA PHE A 287 -15.98 -7.09 29.95
C PHE A 287 -16.06 -7.75 28.55
N ALA A 288 -17.01 -7.36 27.70
CA ALA A 288 -17.11 -7.89 26.33
C ALA A 288 -15.85 -7.62 25.49
N LEU A 289 -15.28 -6.42 25.57
CA LEU A 289 -14.01 -6.06 24.92
C LEU A 289 -12.84 -6.89 25.47
N ARG A 290 -12.79 -7.07 26.79
CA ARG A 290 -11.76 -7.90 27.45
C ARG A 290 -11.88 -9.37 27.03
N LEU A 291 -13.11 -9.89 26.95
CA LEU A 291 -13.40 -11.25 26.51
C LEU A 291 -13.03 -11.46 25.04
N GLY A 292 -13.24 -10.46 24.18
CA GLY A 292 -12.75 -10.48 22.80
C GLY A 292 -11.23 -10.58 22.71
N SER A 293 -10.51 -9.84 23.55
CA SER A 293 -9.04 -9.95 23.66
C SER A 293 -8.58 -11.33 24.13
N TRP A 294 -9.29 -11.93 25.09
CA TRP A 294 -9.04 -13.30 25.54
C TRP A 294 -9.31 -14.34 24.44
N LEU A 295 -10.42 -14.20 23.70
CA LEU A 295 -10.74 -15.07 22.58
C LEU A 295 -9.68 -14.96 21.47
N ASN A 296 -9.16 -13.76 21.22
CA ASN A 296 -8.05 -13.53 20.30
C ASN A 296 -6.76 -14.24 20.75
N LYS A 297 -6.45 -14.18 22.05
CA LYS A 297 -5.36 -14.95 22.64
C LYS A 297 -5.57 -16.46 22.44
N LEU A 298 -6.79 -16.97 22.60
CA LEU A 298 -7.08 -18.38 22.33
C LEU A 298 -6.90 -18.77 20.85
N MET A 299 -7.33 -17.93 19.91
CA MET A 299 -7.14 -18.15 18.48
C MET A 299 -5.66 -18.21 18.08
N SER A 300 -4.78 -17.53 18.82
CA SER A 300 -3.34 -17.60 18.59
C SER A 300 -2.73 -18.97 18.88
N TYR A 301 -3.39 -19.81 19.68
CA TYR A 301 -2.86 -21.12 20.09
C TYR A 301 -3.11 -22.25 19.08
N SER A 302 -4.08 -22.13 18.16
CA SER A 302 -4.37 -23.19 17.19
C SER A 302 -5.07 -22.67 15.91
N SER A 303 -4.67 -23.20 14.75
CA SER A 303 -5.37 -23.00 13.46
C SER A 303 -6.79 -23.54 13.47
N ASP A 304 -7.05 -24.63 14.21
CA ASP A 304 -8.36 -25.25 14.27
C ASP A 304 -9.37 -24.38 15.04
N PHE A 305 -8.91 -23.67 16.08
CA PHE A 305 -9.71 -22.65 16.75
C PHE A 305 -10.03 -21.48 15.82
N ARG A 306 -9.08 -21.04 14.97
CA ARG A 306 -9.32 -20.02 13.95
C ARG A 306 -10.34 -20.49 12.92
N GLN A 307 -10.26 -21.74 12.47
CA GLN A 307 -11.22 -22.30 11.53
C GLN A 307 -12.64 -22.39 12.13
N ILE A 308 -12.76 -22.86 13.38
CA ILE A 308 -14.04 -22.88 14.10
C ILE A 308 -14.58 -21.46 14.27
N PHE A 309 -13.74 -20.52 14.70
CA PHE A 309 -14.13 -19.12 14.84
C PHE A 309 -14.66 -18.55 13.52
N CYS A 310 -13.94 -18.73 12.41
CA CYS A 310 -14.36 -18.28 11.09
C CYS A 310 -15.69 -18.91 10.66
N GLN A 311 -15.86 -20.22 10.86
CA GLN A 311 -17.11 -20.91 10.55
C GLN A 311 -18.29 -20.34 11.34
N ILE A 312 -18.11 -20.01 12.62
CA ILE A 312 -19.15 -19.45 13.48
C ILE A 312 -19.45 -18.00 13.09
N CYS A 313 -18.41 -17.19 12.87
CA CYS A 313 -18.52 -15.80 12.48
C CYS A 313 -19.25 -15.62 11.14
N LEU A 314 -19.07 -16.56 10.21
CA LEU A 314 -19.68 -16.56 8.87
C LEU A 314 -21.01 -17.33 8.81
N LYS A 315 -21.44 -18.00 9.89
CA LYS A 315 -22.67 -18.80 9.89
C LYS A 315 -23.88 -17.87 9.87
N GLU A 316 -24.73 -18.03 8.85
CA GLU A 316 -26.05 -17.41 8.80
C GLU A 316 -27.02 -18.21 9.69
N GLU A 317 -27.80 -17.53 10.53
CA GLU A 317 -28.89 -18.19 11.28
C GLU A 317 -30.01 -18.55 10.27
N ALA A 318 -30.28 -19.85 10.12
CA ALA A 318 -31.38 -20.32 9.27
C ALA A 318 -32.71 -19.69 9.75
N ASP A 319 -33.45 -19.11 8.82
CA ASP A 319 -34.77 -18.45 9.02
C ASP A 319 -34.78 -17.08 9.74
N SER A 320 -33.66 -16.36 9.81
CA SER A 320 -33.65 -14.99 10.35
C SER A 320 -33.11 -13.96 9.34
N GLU A 321 -33.76 -12.81 9.20
CA GLU A 321 -33.23 -11.64 8.46
C GLU A 321 -31.98 -11.01 9.14
N LYS A 322 -31.48 -11.59 10.24
CA LYS A 322 -30.35 -11.05 10.98
C LYS A 322 -29.00 -11.45 10.34
N PRO A 323 -28.08 -10.50 10.18
CA PRO A 323 -26.74 -10.75 9.65
C PRO A 323 -25.94 -11.71 10.53
N CYS A 324 -24.91 -12.36 9.95
CA CYS A 324 -23.99 -13.21 10.72
C CYS A 324 -23.23 -12.41 11.79
N LEU A 325 -22.67 -13.09 12.81
CA LEU A 325 -22.09 -12.44 13.99
C LEU A 325 -20.97 -11.44 13.66
N ILE A 326 -20.15 -11.72 12.64
CA ILE A 326 -19.12 -10.77 12.20
C ILE A 326 -19.72 -9.54 11.53
N SER A 327 -20.80 -9.74 10.77
CA SER A 327 -21.54 -8.62 10.21
C SER A 327 -22.21 -7.80 11.32
N MET A 328 -22.72 -8.42 12.39
CA MET A 328 -23.28 -7.74 13.56
C MET A 328 -22.24 -6.93 14.36
N LEU A 329 -21.03 -7.47 14.58
CA LEU A 329 -19.91 -6.74 15.21
C LEU A 329 -19.47 -5.53 14.38
N MET A 330 -19.49 -5.66 13.06
CA MET A 330 -19.12 -4.59 12.13
C MET A 330 -20.27 -3.60 11.84
N LEU A 331 -21.48 -3.91 12.31
CA LEU A 331 -22.70 -3.12 12.13
C LEU A 331 -22.95 -2.09 13.23
N TRP A 332 -22.22 -2.11 14.35
CA TRP A 332 -22.59 -1.29 15.51
C TRP A 332 -21.91 0.06 15.62
N ASP A 333 -20.87 0.33 14.83
CA ASP A 333 -20.41 1.73 14.68
C ASP A 333 -21.38 2.57 13.83
N ALA A 334 -22.26 1.92 13.04
CA ALA A 334 -23.25 2.61 12.22
C ALA A 334 -24.62 1.93 12.30
N LYS A 335 -25.51 2.47 13.13
CA LYS A 335 -26.93 2.07 13.21
C LYS A 335 -27.59 1.90 11.81
N LEU A 336 -28.04 0.67 11.55
CA LEU A 336 -29.00 0.14 10.52
C LEU A 336 -28.49 -0.50 9.18
N HIS A 337 -28.68 -1.83 9.14
CA HIS A 337 -29.35 -2.69 8.13
C HIS A 337 -28.73 -3.12 6.76
N LYS A 338 -28.72 -4.47 6.62
CA LYS A 338 -28.62 -5.40 5.45
C LYS A 338 -27.25 -5.72 4.82
N GLY A 339 -26.85 -7.00 4.94
CA GLY A 339 -26.05 -7.79 3.98
C GLY A 339 -24.54 -7.54 3.84
N GLY A 340 -23.72 -8.57 4.10
CA GLY A 340 -22.36 -8.76 3.53
C GLY A 340 -21.24 -7.80 3.97
N TRP A 341 -20.10 -8.36 4.41
CA TRP A 341 -18.87 -7.65 4.81
C TRP A 341 -18.43 -6.52 3.86
N VAL A 342 -18.57 -6.72 2.54
CA VAL A 342 -18.20 -5.74 1.52
C VAL A 342 -19.12 -4.49 1.48
N TYR A 343 -20.38 -4.60 1.91
CA TYR A 343 -21.30 -3.47 1.98
C TYR A 343 -20.86 -2.43 3.03
N TYR A 344 -20.22 -2.88 4.11
CA TYR A 344 -19.80 -2.05 5.24
C TYR A 344 -18.35 -1.58 5.16
N TYR A 345 -17.52 -2.19 4.29
CA TYR A 345 -16.14 -1.73 4.07
C TYR A 345 -16.08 -0.23 3.76
N LYS A 346 -16.93 0.24 2.84
CA LYS A 346 -17.00 1.66 2.44
C LYS A 346 -17.32 2.58 3.63
N PRO A 347 -18.43 2.39 4.38
CA PRO A 347 -18.71 3.15 5.59
C PRO A 347 -17.58 3.11 6.62
N LEU A 348 -17.05 1.93 6.95
CA LEU A 348 -16.02 1.76 7.98
C LEU A 348 -14.72 2.47 7.62
N GLN A 349 -14.30 2.44 6.36
CA GLN A 349 -13.11 3.17 5.93
C GLN A 349 -13.35 4.67 5.95
N LYS A 350 -14.56 5.15 5.61
CA LYS A 350 -14.88 6.58 5.71
C LYS A 350 -14.87 7.07 7.15
N GLU A 351 -15.43 6.28 8.05
CA GLU A 351 -15.40 6.53 9.48
C GLU A 351 -13.97 6.52 9.99
N TYR A 352 -13.19 5.47 9.72
CA TYR A 352 -11.77 5.44 10.06
C TYR A 352 -10.98 6.64 9.49
N ILE A 353 -11.26 7.09 8.27
CA ILE A 353 -10.59 8.27 7.68
C ILE A 353 -10.99 9.58 8.37
N SER A 354 -12.21 9.65 8.90
CA SER A 354 -12.72 10.83 9.61
C SER A 354 -12.27 10.85 11.07
N ASP A 355 -12.17 9.67 11.68
CA ASP A 355 -11.79 9.38 13.06
C ASP A 355 -10.31 9.77 13.37
N ASP A 356 -9.91 9.81 14.64
CA ASP A 356 -8.56 10.09 15.14
C ASP A 356 -7.90 8.90 15.88
N HIS A 357 -8.59 7.79 16.12
CA HIS A 357 -8.01 6.58 16.72
C HIS A 357 -6.89 5.94 15.87
N ASP A 358 -5.92 5.31 16.54
CA ASP A 358 -4.88 4.51 15.88
C ASP A 358 -5.51 3.27 15.20
N ARG A 359 -5.06 2.94 13.98
CA ARG A 359 -5.56 1.82 13.18
C ARG A 359 -5.60 0.51 13.97
N SER A 360 -4.65 0.28 14.87
CA SER A 360 -4.55 -0.93 15.69
C SER A 360 -5.75 -1.16 16.62
N PHE A 361 -6.53 -0.11 16.92
CA PHE A 361 -7.78 -0.20 17.68
C PHE A 361 -9.03 -0.20 16.80
N SER A 362 -8.89 0.03 15.49
CA SER A 362 -9.97 -0.04 14.51
C SER A 362 -10.16 -1.46 13.98
N VAL A 363 -11.41 -1.85 13.74
CA VAL A 363 -11.74 -3.13 13.06
C VAL A 363 -11.11 -3.21 11.66
N THR A 364 -10.79 -2.07 11.05
CA THR A 364 -10.08 -1.99 9.76
C THR A 364 -8.65 -2.54 9.81
N ALA A 365 -8.05 -2.75 10.99
CA ALA A 365 -6.78 -3.47 11.12
C ALA A 365 -6.90 -4.95 10.77
N LEU A 366 -8.09 -5.55 10.83
CA LEU A 366 -8.30 -6.95 10.47
C LEU A 366 -8.22 -7.20 8.95
N SER A 367 -8.27 -6.14 8.13
CA SER A 367 -8.22 -6.26 6.67
C SER A 367 -6.97 -6.99 6.18
N VAL A 368 -5.81 -6.75 6.81
CA VAL A 368 -4.56 -7.44 6.46
C VAL A 368 -4.71 -8.95 6.65
N GLN A 369 -5.32 -9.40 7.74
CA GLN A 369 -5.49 -10.81 8.05
C GLN A 369 -6.53 -11.50 7.17
N MET A 370 -7.38 -10.72 6.50
CA MET A 370 -8.38 -11.24 5.57
C MET A 370 -7.87 -11.26 4.12
N PHE A 371 -7.16 -10.20 3.72
CA PHE A 371 -6.75 -9.98 2.34
C PHE A 371 -5.46 -10.67 1.95
N THR A 372 -4.61 -11.03 2.90
CA THR A 372 -3.38 -11.77 2.61
C THR A 372 -3.58 -13.28 2.55
N VAL A 373 -4.73 -13.80 2.99
CA VAL A 373 -5.06 -15.23 2.93
C VAL A 373 -5.56 -15.59 1.53
N PRO A 374 -4.80 -16.34 0.71
CA PRO A 374 -5.12 -16.52 -0.73
C PRO A 374 -6.49 -17.11 -1.01
N THR A 375 -6.95 -18.08 -0.21
CA THR A 375 -8.25 -18.73 -0.38
C THR A 375 -9.41 -17.78 -0.10
N LEU A 376 -9.30 -16.98 0.96
CA LEU A 376 -10.30 -15.97 1.34
C LEU A 376 -10.29 -14.79 0.38
N ALA A 377 -9.11 -14.25 0.04
CA ALA A 377 -8.95 -13.18 -0.95
C ALA A 377 -9.64 -13.56 -2.27
N ARG A 378 -9.42 -14.79 -2.76
CA ARG A 378 -10.06 -15.28 -3.97
C ARG A 378 -11.59 -15.31 -3.86
N HIS A 379 -12.13 -15.84 -2.76
CA HIS A 379 -13.57 -15.87 -2.52
C HIS A 379 -14.16 -14.45 -2.47
N LEU A 380 -13.49 -13.51 -1.80
CA LEU A 380 -13.93 -12.11 -1.71
C LEU A 380 -13.92 -11.41 -3.08
N ILE A 381 -12.98 -11.74 -3.97
CA ILE A 381 -12.97 -11.20 -5.34
C ILE A 381 -14.13 -11.80 -6.16
N GLU A 382 -14.26 -13.13 -6.20
CA GLU A 382 -15.25 -13.82 -7.06
C GLU A 382 -16.70 -13.57 -6.58
N GLU A 383 -16.94 -13.69 -5.28
CA GLU A 383 -18.29 -13.60 -4.71
C GLU A 383 -18.70 -12.16 -4.39
N GLN A 384 -17.77 -11.34 -3.89
CA GLN A 384 -18.10 -10.04 -3.30
C GLN A 384 -17.51 -8.84 -4.06
N ASN A 385 -16.77 -9.04 -5.15
CA ASN A 385 -16.21 -7.96 -5.98
C ASN A 385 -15.35 -6.96 -5.19
N VAL A 386 -14.59 -7.46 -4.22
CA VAL A 386 -13.89 -6.61 -3.22
C VAL A 386 -12.94 -5.58 -3.83
N ILE A 387 -12.28 -5.86 -4.96
CA ILE A 387 -11.37 -4.90 -5.63
C ILE A 387 -12.16 -3.65 -6.07
N THR A 388 -13.33 -3.84 -6.66
CA THR A 388 -14.22 -2.73 -7.04
C THR A 388 -14.64 -1.95 -5.81
N VAL A 389 -14.96 -2.62 -4.71
CA VAL A 389 -15.39 -1.92 -3.50
C VAL A 389 -14.28 -1.08 -2.88
N ILE A 390 -13.06 -1.60 -2.77
CA ILE A 390 -11.91 -0.84 -2.26
C ILE A 390 -11.63 0.37 -3.16
N THR A 391 -11.60 0.16 -4.48
CA THR A 391 -11.31 1.24 -5.45
C THR A 391 -12.42 2.30 -5.49
N GLU A 392 -13.69 1.92 -5.41
CA GLU A 392 -14.79 2.88 -5.29
C GLU A 392 -14.78 3.59 -3.93
N THR A 393 -14.29 2.96 -2.86
CA THR A 393 -14.08 3.64 -1.56
C THR A 393 -13.08 4.78 -1.73
N LEU A 394 -11.94 4.53 -2.41
CA LEU A 394 -10.96 5.57 -2.73
C LEU A 394 -11.58 6.70 -3.56
N LEU A 395 -12.40 6.38 -4.56
CA LEU A 395 -13.11 7.37 -5.38
C LEU A 395 -14.15 8.19 -4.61
N GLU A 396 -14.61 7.71 -3.46
CA GLU A 396 -15.59 8.43 -2.62
C GLU A 396 -14.92 9.29 -1.54
N VAL A 397 -13.69 8.97 -1.11
CA VAL A 397 -12.96 9.74 -0.07
C VAL A 397 -11.99 10.77 -0.66
N LEU A 398 -11.45 10.52 -1.85
CA LEU A 398 -10.58 11.45 -2.56
C LEU A 398 -11.24 12.66 -3.26
N PRO A 399 -12.59 12.75 -3.47
CA PRO A 399 -13.19 13.89 -4.15
C PRO A 399 -12.95 15.26 -3.51
N GLU A 400 -12.67 15.32 -2.20
CA GLU A 400 -12.33 16.57 -1.53
C GLU A 400 -11.04 17.20 -2.08
N TYR A 401 -10.20 16.41 -2.74
CA TYR A 401 -8.98 16.82 -3.41
C TYR A 401 -9.15 17.00 -4.92
N LEU A 402 -10.37 17.01 -5.48
CA LEU A 402 -10.55 17.22 -6.93
C LEU A 402 -10.64 18.70 -7.29
N ASP A 403 -9.91 19.11 -8.32
CA ASP A 403 -10.01 20.41 -8.94
C ASP A 403 -11.22 20.50 -9.89
N LYS A 404 -11.41 21.67 -10.50
CA LYS A 404 -12.48 21.94 -11.48
C LYS A 404 -12.45 21.08 -12.75
N ASN A 405 -11.36 20.35 -12.99
CA ASN A 405 -11.16 19.47 -14.14
C ASN A 405 -11.21 17.98 -13.75
N ASP A 406 -11.71 17.68 -12.54
CA ASP A 406 -11.73 16.33 -11.95
C ASP A 406 -10.31 15.72 -11.83
N LYS A 407 -9.31 16.56 -11.54
CA LYS A 407 -7.92 16.13 -11.27
C LYS A 407 -7.56 16.36 -9.83
N PHE A 408 -6.70 15.50 -9.28
CA PHE A 408 -6.28 15.73 -7.90
C PHE A 408 -5.47 17.02 -7.75
N ASN A 409 -5.77 17.77 -6.71
CA ASN A 409 -5.05 18.93 -6.24
C ASN A 409 -5.00 18.90 -4.71
N PHE A 410 -3.80 18.88 -4.14
CA PHE A 410 -3.58 18.68 -2.70
C PHE A 410 -3.19 19.97 -1.97
N GLN A 411 -3.50 21.13 -2.55
CA GLN A 411 -3.21 22.41 -1.89
C GLN A 411 -3.91 22.49 -0.53
N GLY A 412 -3.15 22.63 0.55
CA GLY A 412 -3.70 22.69 1.92
C GLY A 412 -4.27 21.37 2.44
N TYR A 413 -3.80 20.23 1.94
CA TYR A 413 -4.23 18.90 2.42
C TYR A 413 -3.93 18.67 3.91
N SER A 414 -4.74 17.81 4.56
CA SER A 414 -4.44 17.30 5.90
C SER A 414 -3.57 16.06 5.80
N GLN A 415 -2.36 16.13 6.38
CA GLN A 415 -1.43 15.00 6.40
C GLN A 415 -2.00 13.79 7.15
N ASP A 416 -2.75 14.02 8.23
CA ASP A 416 -3.37 12.95 9.03
C ASP A 416 -4.49 12.24 8.27
N LYS A 417 -5.39 13.00 7.64
CA LYS A 417 -6.46 12.41 6.81
C LYS A 417 -5.90 11.65 5.61
N LEU A 418 -4.93 12.23 4.91
CA LEU A 418 -4.30 11.56 3.78
C LEU A 418 -3.53 10.30 4.23
N GLY A 419 -2.91 10.34 5.41
CA GLY A 419 -2.28 9.19 6.06
C GLY A 419 -3.26 8.03 6.29
N ARG A 420 -4.52 8.34 6.66
CA ARG A 420 -5.59 7.34 6.83
C ARG A 420 -6.08 6.79 5.49
N VAL A 421 -6.17 7.61 4.45
CA VAL A 421 -6.48 7.13 3.09
C VAL A 421 -5.45 6.09 2.62
N TYR A 422 -4.19 6.20 3.04
CA TYR A 422 -3.18 5.19 2.72
C TYR A 422 -3.52 3.80 3.28
N ALA A 423 -4.34 3.68 4.33
CA ALA A 423 -4.80 2.38 4.82
C ALA A 423 -5.64 1.65 3.75
N VAL A 424 -6.52 2.37 3.05
CA VAL A 424 -7.34 1.84 1.94
C VAL A 424 -6.47 1.46 0.73
N ILE A 425 -5.44 2.26 0.45
CA ILE A 425 -4.46 1.92 -0.60
C ILE A 425 -3.67 0.64 -0.21
N CYS A 426 -3.26 0.52 1.05
CA CYS A 426 -2.62 -0.69 1.57
C CYS A 426 -3.53 -1.91 1.49
N ASP A 427 -4.83 -1.76 1.75
CA ASP A 427 -5.82 -2.81 1.60
C ASP A 427 -5.94 -3.29 0.15
N LEU A 428 -5.94 -2.37 -0.82
CA LEU A 428 -5.87 -2.71 -2.24
C LEU A 428 -4.58 -3.44 -2.59
N LYS A 429 -3.46 -3.07 -1.97
CA LYS A 429 -2.21 -3.80 -2.12
C LYS A 429 -2.35 -5.22 -1.58
N TYR A 430 -2.87 -5.40 -0.36
CA TYR A 430 -3.00 -6.72 0.27
C TYR A 430 -3.84 -7.68 -0.57
N ILE A 431 -4.99 -7.24 -1.08
CA ILE A 431 -5.84 -8.12 -1.90
C ILE A 431 -5.19 -8.52 -3.23
N LEU A 432 -4.30 -7.68 -3.77
CA LEU A 432 -3.58 -7.96 -5.01
C LEU A 432 -2.32 -8.82 -4.81
N ILE A 433 -1.83 -8.98 -3.57
CA ILE A 433 -0.63 -9.79 -3.30
C ILE A 433 -0.86 -11.26 -3.68
N THR A 434 -2.07 -11.76 -3.42
CA THR A 434 -2.43 -13.16 -3.65
C THR A 434 -2.83 -13.39 -5.10
N LYS A 435 -1.85 -13.29 -6.00
CA LYS A 435 -2.03 -13.47 -7.44
C LYS A 435 -2.65 -14.84 -7.80
N PRO A 436 -3.80 -14.89 -8.49
CA PRO A 436 -4.46 -16.14 -8.85
C PRO A 436 -3.61 -17.00 -9.79
N THR A 437 -3.47 -18.29 -9.47
CA THR A 437 -2.84 -19.29 -10.34
C THR A 437 -3.82 -19.91 -11.34
N VAL A 438 -5.10 -19.92 -11.01
CA VAL A 438 -6.19 -20.42 -11.86
C VAL A 438 -7.18 -19.28 -12.12
N TRP A 439 -7.66 -19.14 -13.35
CA TRP A 439 -8.61 -18.08 -13.74
C TRP A 439 -9.96 -18.68 -14.18
N THR A 440 -11.02 -18.35 -13.44
CA THR A 440 -12.41 -18.65 -13.80
C THR A 440 -13.02 -17.47 -14.54
N ASP A 441 -14.07 -17.68 -15.34
CA ASP A 441 -14.72 -16.58 -16.06
C ASP A 441 -15.29 -15.53 -15.12
N ARG A 442 -15.85 -15.97 -13.99
CA ARG A 442 -16.32 -15.07 -12.93
C ARG A 442 -15.20 -14.22 -12.36
N LEU A 443 -14.04 -14.82 -12.06
CA LEU A 443 -12.88 -14.08 -11.56
C LEU A 443 -12.38 -13.05 -12.57
N ARG A 444 -12.30 -13.41 -13.87
CA ARG A 444 -11.90 -12.48 -14.94
C ARG A 444 -12.83 -11.26 -14.97
N VAL A 445 -14.14 -11.47 -14.93
CA VAL A 445 -15.15 -10.40 -14.94
C VAL A 445 -15.00 -9.50 -13.71
N ARG A 446 -14.92 -10.08 -12.50
CA ARG A 446 -14.80 -9.30 -11.24
C ARG A 446 -13.51 -8.51 -11.16
N PHE A 447 -12.39 -9.11 -11.59
CA PHE A 447 -11.13 -8.40 -11.66
C PHE A 447 -11.18 -7.25 -12.68
N LEU A 448 -11.77 -7.43 -13.86
CA LEU A 448 -11.92 -6.37 -14.86
C LEU A 448 -12.82 -5.23 -14.38
N GLU A 449 -13.89 -5.51 -13.63
CA GLU A 449 -14.71 -4.50 -12.96
C GLU A 449 -13.86 -3.65 -12.00
N GLY A 450 -13.07 -4.31 -11.16
CA GLY A 450 -12.17 -3.65 -10.22
C GLY A 450 -11.08 -2.84 -10.93
N PHE A 451 -10.53 -3.37 -12.02
CA PHE A 451 -9.54 -2.68 -12.85
C PHE A 451 -10.12 -1.43 -13.53
N ARG A 452 -11.35 -1.50 -14.06
CA ARG A 452 -12.05 -0.33 -14.62
C ARG A 452 -12.28 0.75 -13.56
N SER A 453 -12.67 0.37 -12.35
CA SER A 453 -12.77 1.31 -11.22
C SER A 453 -11.42 1.93 -10.88
N PHE A 454 -10.35 1.12 -10.82
CA PHE A 454 -8.99 1.62 -10.62
C PHE A 454 -8.54 2.60 -11.71
N LEU A 455 -8.87 2.35 -12.98
CA LEU A 455 -8.58 3.28 -14.09
C LEU A 455 -9.27 4.65 -13.91
N ARG A 456 -10.41 4.73 -13.21
CA ARG A 456 -11.04 6.01 -12.87
C ARG A 456 -10.18 6.80 -11.87
N ILE A 457 -9.58 6.14 -10.88
CA ILE A 457 -8.62 6.78 -9.96
C ILE A 457 -7.42 7.31 -10.75
N LEU A 458 -6.86 6.48 -11.64
CA LEU A 458 -5.73 6.90 -12.49
C LEU A 458 -6.11 8.04 -13.45
N THR A 459 -7.37 8.11 -13.87
CA THR A 459 -7.89 9.21 -14.68
C THR A 459 -7.88 10.52 -13.91
N CYS A 460 -8.24 10.54 -12.62
CA CYS A 460 -8.12 11.71 -11.76
C CYS A 460 -6.66 12.10 -11.51
N MET A 461 -5.74 11.13 -11.48
CA MET A 461 -4.30 11.38 -11.34
C MET A 461 -3.61 11.81 -12.64
N GLN A 462 -4.18 11.49 -13.81
CA GLN A 462 -3.57 11.77 -15.11
C GLN A 462 -3.56 13.29 -15.37
N GLY A 463 -2.41 13.92 -15.15
CA GLY A 463 -2.27 15.37 -15.23
C GLY A 463 -2.70 16.10 -13.96
N MET A 464 -2.58 15.48 -12.78
CA MET A 464 -2.78 16.17 -11.49
C MET A 464 -1.62 17.12 -11.17
N GLU A 465 -1.84 18.14 -10.35
CA GLU A 465 -0.80 19.13 -9.98
C GLU A 465 -0.08 19.76 -11.20
N GLU A 466 -0.85 20.27 -12.18
CA GLU A 466 -0.24 20.93 -13.34
C GLU A 466 0.48 22.22 -12.94
N ILE A 467 1.70 22.37 -13.45
CA ILE A 467 2.54 23.55 -13.25
C ILE A 467 2.64 24.39 -14.52
N GLN A 468 2.72 25.71 -14.35
CA GLN A 468 2.90 26.65 -15.46
C GLN A 468 4.16 27.49 -15.26
N ARG A 469 4.88 27.77 -16.35
CA ARG A 469 6.16 28.48 -16.32
C ARG A 469 6.01 29.93 -15.88
N GLN A 470 6.84 30.36 -14.92
CA GLN A 470 6.87 31.74 -14.44
C GLN A 470 7.85 32.61 -15.27
N ILE A 471 7.33 33.66 -15.92
CA ILE A 471 8.10 34.58 -16.80
C ILE A 471 8.33 35.95 -16.14
N GLY A 472 7.66 36.24 -15.02
CA GLY A 472 7.74 37.51 -14.27
C GLY A 472 8.55 37.40 -12.98
N GLN A 473 7.89 37.65 -11.85
CA GLN A 473 8.46 37.49 -10.52
C GLN A 473 8.67 36.01 -10.16
N HIS A 474 9.54 35.75 -9.18
CA HIS A 474 9.69 34.42 -8.61
C HIS A 474 8.40 34.03 -7.86
N ILE A 475 8.08 32.74 -7.82
CA ILE A 475 6.95 32.27 -7.01
C ILE A 475 7.24 32.53 -5.52
N GLU A 476 6.30 33.13 -4.80
CA GLU A 476 6.50 33.50 -3.39
C GLU A 476 6.23 32.33 -2.42
N VAL A 477 5.39 31.37 -2.83
CA VAL A 477 5.00 30.20 -2.05
C VAL A 477 5.14 28.96 -2.92
N ASP A 478 5.95 27.99 -2.48
CA ASP A 478 6.08 26.71 -3.17
C ASP A 478 4.75 25.92 -3.07
N PRO A 479 4.28 25.27 -4.14
CA PRO A 479 3.06 24.46 -4.12
C PRO A 479 3.26 23.17 -3.30
N ASP A 480 2.18 22.67 -2.70
CA ASP A 480 2.16 21.42 -1.90
C ASP A 480 2.23 20.18 -2.82
N TRP A 481 3.42 19.83 -3.29
CA TRP A 481 3.65 18.75 -4.27
C TRP A 481 3.90 17.38 -3.61
N GLU A 482 4.22 17.36 -2.32
CA GLU A 482 4.63 16.18 -1.56
C GLU A 482 3.50 15.13 -1.45
N ALA A 483 2.25 15.56 -1.31
CA ALA A 483 1.09 14.66 -1.25
C ALA A 483 0.90 13.89 -2.56
N ALA A 484 1.02 14.58 -3.70
CA ALA A 484 0.87 14.00 -5.02
C ALA A 484 1.94 12.93 -5.30
N ILE A 485 3.21 13.21 -4.95
CA ILE A 485 4.26 12.20 -5.07
C ILE A 485 4.09 11.07 -4.05
N ALA A 486 3.61 11.35 -2.84
CA ALA A 486 3.39 10.34 -1.81
C ALA A 486 2.33 9.31 -2.25
N ILE A 487 1.18 9.76 -2.77
CA ILE A 487 0.15 8.86 -3.33
C ILE A 487 0.71 8.06 -4.51
N GLN A 488 1.44 8.70 -5.43
CA GLN A 488 2.11 8.00 -6.54
C GLN A 488 3.03 6.90 -6.02
N MET A 489 3.74 7.12 -4.91
CA MET A 489 4.62 6.14 -4.28
C MET A 489 3.88 4.99 -3.63
N GLN A 490 2.74 5.25 -2.97
CA GLN A 490 1.89 4.19 -2.44
C GLN A 490 1.32 3.30 -3.55
N LEU A 491 0.98 3.88 -4.71
CA LEU A 491 0.41 3.16 -5.84
C LEU A 491 1.44 2.43 -6.71
N LYS A 492 2.74 2.77 -6.65
CA LYS A 492 3.80 2.19 -7.50
C LYS A 492 3.70 0.66 -7.62
N ASN A 493 3.60 -0.04 -6.49
CA ASN A 493 3.52 -1.50 -6.49
C ASN A 493 2.17 -2.00 -7.01
N ILE A 494 1.07 -1.34 -6.65
CA ILE A 494 -0.28 -1.71 -7.11
C ILE A 494 -0.39 -1.62 -8.64
N LEU A 495 0.21 -0.58 -9.26
CA LEU A 495 0.30 -0.44 -10.71
C LEU A 495 0.96 -1.66 -11.36
N LEU A 496 2.11 -2.09 -10.81
CA LEU A 496 2.83 -3.26 -11.28
C LEU A 496 2.00 -4.55 -11.08
N MET A 497 1.37 -4.70 -9.92
CA MET A 497 0.57 -5.88 -9.58
C MET A 497 -0.63 -6.03 -10.54
N PHE A 498 -1.36 -4.94 -10.83
CA PHE A 498 -2.41 -4.97 -11.85
C PHE A 498 -1.88 -5.38 -13.23
N GLN A 499 -0.75 -4.83 -13.67
CA GLN A 499 -0.11 -5.21 -14.94
C GLN A 499 0.28 -6.70 -14.96
N GLU A 500 0.78 -7.22 -13.84
CA GLU A 500 1.19 -8.62 -13.71
C GLU A 500 0.02 -9.60 -13.61
N TRP A 501 -1.09 -9.19 -13.00
CA TRP A 501 -2.35 -9.94 -12.96
C TRP A 501 -2.97 -10.01 -14.35
N CYS A 502 -3.04 -8.88 -15.07
CA CYS A 502 -3.50 -8.85 -16.45
C CYS A 502 -2.69 -9.82 -17.33
N ALA A 503 -1.36 -9.86 -17.16
CA ALA A 503 -0.47 -10.72 -17.94
C ALA A 503 -0.55 -12.23 -17.62
N CYS A 504 -1.42 -12.68 -16.71
CA CYS A 504 -1.62 -14.11 -16.42
C CYS A 504 -2.46 -14.84 -17.47
N ASP A 505 -3.26 -14.09 -18.19
CA ASP A 505 -4.30 -14.61 -19.06
C ASP A 505 -4.41 -13.68 -20.28
N GLU A 506 -4.32 -14.23 -21.48
CA GLU A 506 -4.20 -13.44 -22.71
C GLU A 506 -5.45 -12.60 -22.98
N ASP A 507 -6.64 -13.19 -22.81
CA ASP A 507 -7.90 -12.49 -23.04
C ASP A 507 -8.12 -11.39 -21.99
N LEU A 508 -7.74 -11.67 -20.74
CA LEU A 508 -7.76 -10.66 -19.68
C LEU A 508 -6.82 -9.49 -20.00
N LEU A 509 -5.59 -9.76 -20.46
CA LEU A 509 -4.63 -8.74 -20.84
C LEU A 509 -5.16 -7.85 -21.96
N LEU A 510 -5.76 -8.45 -22.99
CA LEU A 510 -6.30 -7.73 -24.15
C LEU A 510 -7.50 -6.84 -23.78
N GLU A 511 -8.44 -7.34 -22.97
CA GLU A 511 -9.57 -6.53 -22.52
C GLU A 511 -9.12 -5.40 -21.58
N ALA A 512 -8.21 -5.69 -20.64
CA ALA A 512 -7.62 -4.66 -19.78
C ALA A 512 -6.87 -3.59 -20.59
N TYR A 513 -6.14 -3.99 -21.63
CA TYR A 513 -5.44 -3.09 -22.54
C TYR A 513 -6.41 -2.15 -23.26
N LYS A 514 -7.52 -2.67 -23.78
CA LYS A 514 -8.58 -1.90 -24.45
C LYS A 514 -9.28 -0.91 -23.51
N GLU A 515 -9.57 -1.31 -22.27
CA GLU A 515 -10.16 -0.42 -21.25
C GLU A 515 -9.19 0.72 -20.90
N CYS A 516 -7.91 0.39 -20.70
CA CYS A 516 -6.87 1.37 -20.42
C CYS A 516 -6.64 2.32 -21.61
N HIS A 517 -6.58 1.80 -22.84
CA HIS A 517 -6.52 2.58 -24.07
C HIS A 517 -7.67 3.59 -24.14
N THR A 518 -8.89 3.14 -23.90
CA THR A 518 -10.09 3.98 -23.92
C THR A 518 -10.00 5.10 -22.89
N ALA A 519 -9.52 4.81 -21.69
CA ALA A 519 -9.31 5.80 -20.63
C ALA A 519 -8.24 6.84 -21.03
N VAL A 520 -7.08 6.41 -21.55
CA VAL A 520 -6.02 7.32 -22.03
C VAL A 520 -6.55 8.24 -23.13
N MET A 521 -7.24 7.68 -24.12
CA MET A 521 -7.79 8.42 -25.24
C MET A 521 -8.82 9.46 -24.80
N ARG A 522 -9.65 9.16 -23.79
CA ARG A 522 -10.57 10.16 -23.20
C ARG A 522 -9.81 11.34 -22.59
N CYS A 523 -8.73 11.09 -21.83
CA CYS A 523 -7.89 12.16 -21.28
C CYS A 523 -7.17 12.97 -22.35
N SER A 524 -6.60 12.33 -23.37
CA SER A 524 -5.90 13.03 -24.46
C SER A 524 -6.83 13.86 -25.35
N THR A 525 -8.12 13.49 -25.42
CA THR A 525 -9.12 14.19 -26.23
C THR A 525 -9.85 15.30 -25.47
N SER A 526 -10.03 15.20 -24.15
CA SER A 526 -10.81 16.13 -23.32
C SER A 526 -10.21 17.53 -23.12
N SER A 527 -8.93 17.75 -23.44
CA SER A 527 -8.28 19.06 -23.31
C SER A 527 -8.87 20.13 -24.26
N HIS A 528 -9.20 21.30 -23.70
CA HIS A 528 -10.09 22.36 -24.23
C HIS A 528 -9.67 23.07 -25.52
N SER A 529 -8.46 22.84 -26.05
CA SER A 529 -8.03 23.48 -27.30
C SER A 529 -8.45 22.66 -28.52
N ARG A 530 -9.47 23.16 -29.25
CA ARG A 530 -9.82 22.69 -30.60
C ARG A 530 -8.86 23.21 -31.67
N GLU A 531 -7.96 24.14 -31.32
CA GLU A 531 -6.99 24.69 -32.25
C GLU A 531 -5.93 23.65 -32.60
N LYS A 532 -5.86 23.33 -33.89
CA LYS A 532 -4.81 22.51 -34.47
C LYS A 532 -3.74 23.40 -35.09
N THR A 533 -2.49 23.01 -34.92
CA THR A 533 -1.35 23.62 -35.58
C THR A 533 -0.91 22.71 -36.71
N VAL A 534 -0.70 23.28 -37.89
CA VAL A 534 -0.12 22.59 -39.05
C VAL A 534 1.36 22.96 -39.14
N LEU A 535 2.23 21.97 -38.99
CA LEU A 535 3.66 22.09 -39.18
C LEU A 535 4.04 21.51 -40.53
N GLN A 536 4.56 22.36 -41.42
CA GLN A 536 5.18 21.92 -42.67
C GLN A 536 6.69 22.16 -42.64
N LEU A 537 7.46 21.10 -42.90
CA LEU A 537 8.91 21.11 -42.98
C LEU A 537 9.40 19.95 -43.86
N CYS A 538 10.39 20.20 -44.72
CA CYS A 538 10.99 19.20 -45.62
C CYS A 538 9.98 18.42 -46.48
N GLY A 539 8.85 19.04 -46.87
CA GLY A 539 7.81 18.39 -47.68
C GLY A 539 6.83 17.52 -46.89
N HIS A 540 7.03 17.35 -45.58
CA HIS A 540 6.12 16.62 -44.70
C HIS A 540 5.22 17.59 -43.93
N THR A 541 3.98 17.16 -43.67
CA THR A 541 2.98 17.96 -42.96
C THR A 541 2.47 17.19 -41.75
N LEU A 542 2.62 17.77 -40.57
CA LEU A 542 2.06 17.26 -39.32
C LEU A 542 0.93 18.18 -38.87
N GLU A 543 -0.24 17.61 -38.62
CA GLU A 543 -1.35 18.28 -37.97
C GLU A 543 -1.44 17.77 -36.53
N SER A 544 -1.28 18.65 -35.55
CA SER A 544 -1.32 18.27 -34.13
C SER A 544 -2.03 19.32 -33.30
N LYS A 545 -2.51 18.93 -32.11
CA LYS A 545 -3.06 19.89 -31.15
C LYS A 545 -1.99 20.93 -30.78
N ARG A 546 -2.42 22.20 -30.72
CA ARG A 546 -1.56 23.28 -30.25
C ARG A 546 -1.26 23.09 -28.77
N TYR A 547 0.01 22.88 -28.45
CA TYR A 547 0.51 22.80 -27.08
C TYR A 547 1.98 23.19 -27.05
N ARG A 548 2.37 24.06 -26.11
CA ARG A 548 3.73 24.55 -25.89
C ARG A 548 4.07 24.38 -24.42
N VAL A 549 4.99 23.49 -24.11
CA VAL A 549 5.40 23.21 -22.72
C VAL A 549 5.92 24.47 -22.04
N SER A 550 6.54 25.39 -22.77
CA SER A 550 7.03 26.65 -22.19
C SER A 550 5.94 27.64 -21.77
N VAL A 551 4.67 27.38 -22.09
CA VAL A 551 3.53 28.28 -21.86
C VAL A 551 2.36 27.57 -21.19
N ASP A 552 1.98 26.39 -21.66
CA ASP A 552 0.81 25.65 -21.23
C ASP A 552 1.10 24.83 -19.94
N PRO A 553 0.09 24.57 -19.08
CA PRO A 553 0.27 23.78 -17.86
C PRO A 553 0.68 22.34 -18.16
N VAL A 554 1.66 21.81 -17.43
CA VAL A 554 2.24 20.47 -17.60
C VAL A 554 2.36 19.76 -16.25
N SER A 555 2.28 18.43 -16.23
CA SER A 555 2.44 17.63 -15.00
C SER A 555 3.38 16.44 -15.23
N ILE A 556 4.09 16.05 -14.17
CA ILE A 556 4.92 14.84 -14.12
C ILE A 556 4.11 13.59 -13.70
N HIS A 557 2.86 13.77 -13.24
CA HIS A 557 2.00 12.71 -12.73
C HIS A 557 1.12 12.13 -13.85
N LEU A 558 1.62 11.08 -14.50
CA LEU A 558 0.98 10.46 -15.68
C LEU A 558 0.69 8.95 -15.50
N PRO A 559 0.15 8.48 -14.35
CA PRO A 559 0.08 7.05 -14.07
C PRO A 559 -0.79 6.27 -15.05
N LEU A 560 -1.82 6.89 -15.66
CA LEU A 560 -2.68 6.21 -16.62
C LEU A 560 -1.93 5.90 -17.93
N SER A 561 -1.27 6.90 -18.53
CA SER A 561 -0.44 6.70 -19.74
C SER A 561 0.69 5.70 -19.50
N ARG A 562 1.27 5.71 -18.29
CA ARG A 562 2.38 4.81 -17.92
C ARG A 562 1.91 3.39 -17.64
N THR A 563 0.71 3.22 -17.08
CA THR A 563 0.04 1.91 -16.97
C THR A 563 -0.20 1.31 -18.34
N PHE A 564 -0.67 2.12 -19.30
CA PHE A 564 -0.87 1.70 -20.68
C PHE A 564 0.44 1.21 -21.34
N ALA A 565 1.54 1.98 -21.19
CA ALA A 565 2.86 1.55 -21.66
C ALA A 565 3.32 0.24 -20.98
N GLY A 566 3.06 0.10 -19.67
CA GLY A 566 3.33 -1.11 -18.88
C GLY A 566 2.55 -2.34 -19.37
N LEU A 567 1.27 -2.20 -19.70
CA LEU A 567 0.48 -3.27 -20.31
C LEU A 567 0.97 -3.61 -21.73
N HIS A 568 1.37 -2.62 -22.52
CA HIS A 568 1.85 -2.83 -23.89
C HIS A 568 3.06 -3.77 -23.96
N ILE A 569 4.05 -3.58 -23.08
CA ILE A 569 5.23 -4.45 -23.05
C ILE A 569 4.89 -5.90 -22.61
N ARG A 570 3.75 -6.11 -21.92
CA ARG A 570 3.27 -7.45 -21.57
C ARG A 570 2.64 -8.17 -22.75
N LEU A 571 2.04 -7.45 -23.71
CA LEU A 571 1.48 -8.04 -24.93
C LEU A 571 2.56 -8.75 -25.75
N SER A 572 3.72 -8.10 -25.93
CA SER A 572 4.86 -8.70 -26.64
C SER A 572 5.41 -9.94 -25.93
N LYS A 573 5.44 -9.93 -24.60
CA LYS A 573 5.95 -11.04 -23.79
C LYS A 573 5.05 -12.27 -23.82
N THR A 574 3.74 -12.07 -23.88
CA THR A 574 2.73 -13.15 -23.87
C THR A 574 2.41 -13.66 -25.28
N GLY A 575 2.71 -12.89 -26.33
CA GLY A 575 2.30 -13.21 -27.70
C GLY A 575 0.91 -12.66 -28.06
N ALA A 576 0.18 -12.12 -27.08
CA ALA A 576 -1.15 -11.52 -27.25
C ALA A 576 -1.15 -10.32 -28.22
N ILE A 577 0.01 -9.70 -28.48
CA ILE A 577 0.13 -8.60 -29.45
C ILE A 577 -0.42 -8.95 -30.85
N SER A 578 -0.35 -10.22 -31.24
CA SER A 578 -0.89 -10.72 -32.53
C SER A 578 -2.40 -10.54 -32.67
N ARG A 579 -3.13 -10.50 -31.54
CA ARG A 579 -4.59 -10.34 -31.47
C ARG A 579 -5.01 -8.92 -31.10
N LEU A 580 -4.07 -7.99 -30.96
CA LEU A 580 -4.38 -6.63 -30.49
C LEU A 580 -5.43 -5.93 -31.36
N GLN A 581 -5.38 -6.13 -32.69
CA GLN A 581 -6.33 -5.51 -33.63
C GLN A 581 -7.78 -5.98 -33.45
N GLU A 582 -8.00 -7.14 -32.82
CA GLU A 582 -9.35 -7.64 -32.49
C GLU A 582 -10.01 -6.79 -31.40
N PHE A 583 -9.21 -6.16 -30.52
CA PHE A 583 -9.67 -5.40 -29.36
C PHE A 583 -9.53 -3.89 -29.56
N VAL A 584 -8.46 -3.45 -30.23
CA VAL A 584 -8.20 -2.04 -30.56
C VAL A 584 -7.89 -1.94 -32.06
N PRO A 585 -8.89 -1.57 -32.88
CA PRO A 585 -8.70 -1.39 -34.32
C PRO A 585 -7.63 -0.35 -34.63
N SER A 586 -6.89 -0.53 -35.73
CA SER A 586 -5.79 0.36 -36.11
C SER A 586 -6.21 1.82 -36.29
N GLU A 587 -7.45 2.09 -36.71
CA GLU A 587 -7.99 3.44 -36.86
C GLU A 587 -8.22 4.15 -35.51
N GLN A 588 -8.40 3.37 -34.44
CA GLN A 588 -8.58 3.89 -33.07
C GLN A 588 -7.25 4.08 -32.34
N PHE A 589 -6.19 3.42 -32.82
CA PHE A 589 -4.85 3.45 -32.22
C PHE A 589 -4.07 4.72 -32.64
N GLN A 590 -4.56 5.89 -32.22
CA GLN A 590 -3.97 7.21 -32.53
C GLN A 590 -2.74 7.45 -31.64
N VAL A 591 -1.63 6.84 -32.02
CA VAL A 591 -0.37 6.81 -31.25
C VAL A 591 0.17 8.20 -30.92
N GLU A 592 -0.04 9.19 -31.80
CA GLU A 592 0.34 10.58 -31.58
C GLU A 592 -0.36 11.20 -30.35
N LEU A 593 -1.59 10.78 -30.05
CA LEU A 593 -2.33 11.22 -28.87
C LEU A 593 -1.94 10.45 -27.60
N LEU A 594 -1.51 9.20 -27.75
CA LEU A 594 -1.07 8.37 -26.63
C LEU A 594 0.30 8.84 -26.11
N MET A 595 1.20 9.27 -27.00
CA MET A 595 2.53 9.79 -26.65
C MET A 595 2.52 11.21 -26.08
N GLU A 596 1.43 11.95 -26.29
CA GLU A 596 1.37 13.38 -26.05
C GLU A 596 1.76 13.76 -24.62
N TYR A 597 1.22 13.06 -23.62
CA TYR A 597 1.54 13.31 -22.20
C TYR A 597 3.01 12.98 -21.86
N PRO A 598 3.52 11.77 -22.14
CA PRO A 598 4.95 11.46 -21.93
C PRO A 598 5.92 12.42 -22.61
N LEU A 599 5.64 12.83 -23.85
CA LEU A 599 6.49 13.75 -24.59
C LEU A 599 6.53 15.14 -23.92
N ARG A 600 5.40 15.64 -23.39
CA ARG A 600 5.38 16.90 -22.64
C ARG A 600 6.23 16.84 -21.38
N CYS A 601 6.19 15.72 -20.66
CA CYS A 601 6.99 15.51 -19.45
C CYS A 601 8.50 15.51 -19.77
N LEU A 602 8.92 14.79 -20.83
CA LEU A 602 10.32 14.79 -21.28
C LEU A 602 10.80 16.19 -21.71
N VAL A 603 9.95 16.94 -22.42
CA VAL A 603 10.26 18.32 -22.81
C VAL A 603 10.33 19.24 -21.59
N LEU A 604 9.47 19.08 -20.58
CA LEU A 604 9.56 19.85 -19.33
C LEU A 604 10.94 19.66 -18.69
N VAL A 605 11.40 18.42 -18.57
CA VAL A 605 12.74 18.12 -18.02
C VAL A 605 13.84 18.76 -18.86
N ALA A 606 13.75 18.70 -20.19
CA ALA A 606 14.69 19.36 -21.09
C ALA A 606 14.69 20.89 -20.93
N GLN A 607 13.53 21.51 -20.72
CA GLN A 607 13.41 22.96 -20.51
C GLN A 607 13.93 23.38 -19.12
N VAL A 608 13.73 22.56 -18.08
CA VAL A 608 14.34 22.77 -16.75
C VAL A 608 15.86 22.69 -16.85
N ALA A 609 16.37 21.69 -17.57
CA ALA A 609 17.79 21.56 -17.91
C ALA A 609 18.34 22.76 -18.70
N ALA A 610 17.55 23.33 -19.60
CA ALA A 610 17.86 24.57 -20.32
C ALA A 610 17.64 25.83 -19.48
N GLU A 611 17.41 25.71 -18.17
CA GLU A 611 17.32 26.82 -17.22
C GLU A 611 16.12 27.76 -17.49
N MET A 612 15.12 27.30 -18.26
CA MET A 612 13.96 28.10 -18.65
C MET A 612 12.99 28.33 -17.48
N TRP A 613 13.00 27.44 -16.49
CA TRP A 613 12.03 27.37 -15.39
C TRP A 613 12.60 27.82 -14.02
N ARG A 614 13.73 28.54 -14.00
CA ARG A 614 14.40 28.98 -12.75
C ARG A 614 13.51 29.75 -11.77
N ARG A 615 12.40 30.33 -12.23
CA ARG A 615 11.48 31.14 -11.42
C ARG A 615 10.38 30.33 -10.72
N ASN A 616 10.27 29.04 -11.00
CA ASN A 616 9.27 28.13 -10.45
C ASN A 616 9.67 27.50 -9.09
N GLY A 617 10.73 28.00 -8.45
CA GLY A 617 11.12 27.56 -7.10
C GLY A 617 11.85 26.22 -7.05
N LEU A 618 12.14 25.77 -5.83
CA LEU A 618 12.81 24.49 -5.57
C LEU A 618 11.85 23.30 -5.72
N SER A 619 10.54 23.50 -5.52
CA SER A 619 9.51 22.48 -5.70
C SER A 619 9.61 21.78 -7.06
N LEU A 620 9.71 22.54 -8.16
CA LEU A 620 9.86 21.97 -9.49
C LEU A 620 11.15 21.14 -9.64
N ILE A 621 12.26 21.62 -9.07
CA ILE A 621 13.54 20.90 -9.13
C ILE A 621 13.42 19.57 -8.38
N SER A 622 12.76 19.55 -7.23
CA SER A 622 12.45 18.34 -6.46
C SER A 622 11.57 17.39 -7.26
N GLN A 623 10.50 17.87 -7.88
CA GLN A 623 9.62 17.04 -8.73
C GLN A 623 10.39 16.36 -9.88
N VAL A 624 11.23 17.10 -10.59
CA VAL A 624 12.09 16.54 -11.66
C VAL A 624 13.09 15.53 -11.10
N PHE A 625 13.66 15.80 -9.92
CA PHE A 625 14.53 14.86 -9.23
C PHE A 625 13.82 13.53 -8.95
N TYR A 626 12.62 13.57 -8.34
CA TYR A 626 11.86 12.35 -8.05
C TYR A 626 11.47 11.60 -9.33
N TYR A 627 11.04 12.30 -10.38
CA TYR A 627 10.71 11.70 -11.68
C TYR A 627 11.83 10.80 -12.25
N GLN A 628 13.11 11.15 -12.00
CA GLN A 628 14.28 10.41 -12.48
C GLN A 628 14.93 9.52 -11.38
N ASP A 629 14.47 9.61 -10.14
CA ASP A 629 15.05 8.90 -9.00
C ASP A 629 14.79 7.39 -9.07
N VAL A 630 15.78 6.60 -8.66
CA VAL A 630 15.74 5.13 -8.70
C VAL A 630 14.54 4.53 -7.96
N LYS A 631 13.99 5.22 -6.95
CA LYS A 631 12.83 4.74 -6.19
C LYS A 631 11.58 4.61 -7.05
N CYS A 632 11.46 5.41 -8.12
CA CYS A 632 10.23 5.44 -8.92
C CYS A 632 10.37 5.60 -10.42
N ARG A 633 11.58 5.83 -10.95
CA ARG A 633 11.83 6.00 -12.40
C ARG A 633 11.23 4.88 -13.27
N GLU A 634 11.22 3.63 -12.78
CA GLU A 634 10.64 2.48 -13.49
C GLU A 634 9.14 2.62 -13.80
N GLU A 635 8.39 3.32 -12.93
CA GLU A 635 6.96 3.63 -13.10
C GLU A 635 6.72 5.08 -13.53
N MET A 636 7.79 5.81 -13.88
CA MET A 636 7.77 7.21 -14.30
C MET A 636 8.58 7.40 -15.59
N TYR A 637 9.82 7.88 -15.48
CA TYR A 637 10.70 8.20 -16.61
C TYR A 637 10.83 7.06 -17.63
N ASP A 638 11.01 5.82 -17.18
CA ASP A 638 11.23 4.67 -18.06
C ASP A 638 9.98 4.38 -18.90
N LYS A 639 8.78 4.51 -18.31
CA LYS A 639 7.51 4.33 -19.02
C LYS A 639 7.28 5.43 -20.06
N ASP A 640 7.77 6.64 -19.81
CA ASP A 640 7.66 7.73 -20.77
C ASP A 640 8.57 7.46 -21.99
N ILE A 641 9.78 6.95 -21.79
CA ILE A 641 10.67 6.48 -22.88
C ILE A 641 10.03 5.30 -23.63
N ILE A 642 9.47 4.31 -22.92
CA ILE A 642 8.77 3.17 -23.53
C ILE A 642 7.58 3.66 -24.38
N MET A 643 6.81 4.64 -23.93
CA MET A 643 5.71 5.19 -24.71
C MET A 643 6.19 5.85 -26.01
N LEU A 644 7.33 6.55 -25.98
CA LEU A 644 7.96 7.07 -27.21
C LEU A 644 8.51 5.94 -28.10
N GLN A 645 9.01 4.85 -27.54
CA GLN A 645 9.43 3.65 -28.29
C GLN A 645 8.25 2.99 -29.00
N ILE A 646 7.10 2.88 -28.32
CA ILE A 646 5.82 2.46 -28.94
C ILE A 646 5.45 3.45 -30.06
N GLY A 647 5.59 4.74 -29.80
CA GLY A 647 5.44 5.81 -30.80
C GLY A 647 6.23 5.61 -32.08
N ALA A 648 7.55 5.52 -31.95
CA ALA A 648 8.49 5.33 -33.04
C ALA A 648 8.26 4.03 -33.82
N SER A 649 7.62 3.06 -33.16
CA SER A 649 7.23 1.77 -33.70
C SER A 649 6.06 1.86 -34.68
N PHE A 650 5.04 2.66 -34.36
CA PHE A 650 3.80 2.75 -35.17
C PHE A 650 3.75 3.95 -36.13
N MET A 651 4.53 5.01 -35.89
CA MET A 651 4.46 6.25 -36.67
C MET A 651 5.34 6.25 -37.92
N ASP A 652 4.95 7.05 -38.92
CA ASP A 652 5.89 7.46 -39.97
C ASP A 652 7.09 8.20 -39.34
N PRO A 653 8.34 7.87 -39.72
CA PRO A 653 9.52 8.43 -39.08
C PRO A 653 9.59 9.96 -39.18
N ASN A 654 9.11 10.55 -40.28
CA ASN A 654 9.12 12.00 -40.46
C ASN A 654 8.07 12.66 -39.58
N LEU A 655 6.86 12.08 -39.50
CA LEU A 655 5.81 12.59 -38.61
C LEU A 655 6.21 12.52 -37.13
N PHE A 656 6.87 11.43 -36.73
CA PHE A 656 7.42 11.27 -35.37
C PHE A 656 8.46 12.37 -35.06
N LEU A 657 9.43 12.60 -35.96
CA LEU A 657 10.43 13.64 -35.79
C LEU A 657 9.82 15.05 -35.78
N LEU A 658 8.82 15.31 -36.63
CA LEU A 658 8.10 16.59 -36.63
C LEU A 658 7.36 16.83 -35.32
N LEU A 659 6.75 15.79 -34.73
CA LEU A 659 6.03 15.89 -33.46
C LEU A 659 6.99 16.26 -32.32
N ILE A 660 8.12 15.56 -32.24
CA ILE A 660 9.18 15.86 -31.27
C ILE A 660 9.70 17.28 -31.48
N LEU A 661 10.08 17.64 -32.71
CA LEU A 661 10.60 18.98 -33.02
C LEU A 661 9.61 20.10 -32.66
N GLN A 662 8.32 19.86 -32.90
CA GLN A 662 7.25 20.78 -32.54
C GLN A 662 7.12 20.94 -31.03
N ARG A 663 7.13 19.85 -30.26
CA ARG A 663 6.96 19.87 -28.80
C ARG A 663 8.17 20.45 -28.08
N TYR A 664 9.38 20.21 -28.57
CA TYR A 664 10.60 20.87 -28.09
C TYR A 664 10.68 22.36 -28.49
N GLU A 665 9.75 22.86 -29.30
CA GLU A 665 9.68 24.25 -29.76
C GLU A 665 10.90 24.68 -30.59
N LEU A 666 11.54 23.72 -31.28
CA LEU A 666 12.79 23.92 -32.03
C LEU A 666 12.59 24.18 -33.53
N VAL A 667 11.34 24.16 -34.03
CA VAL A 667 11.02 24.35 -35.45
C VAL A 667 11.68 25.60 -36.04
N ASN A 668 11.62 26.74 -35.34
CA ASN A 668 12.17 28.00 -35.83
C ASN A 668 13.71 28.00 -35.88
N ALA A 669 14.36 27.30 -34.94
CA ALA A 669 15.80 27.14 -34.93
C ALA A 669 16.27 26.35 -36.16
N PHE A 670 15.60 25.25 -36.49
CA PHE A 670 15.94 24.41 -37.65
C PHE A 670 15.56 25.04 -39.00
N LYS A 671 14.52 25.90 -39.04
CA LYS A 671 14.22 26.72 -40.22
C LYS A 671 15.21 27.88 -40.42
N LYS A 672 16.18 28.08 -39.51
CA LYS A 672 17.09 29.23 -39.48
C LYS A 672 16.37 30.59 -39.46
N ILE A 673 15.13 30.61 -38.96
CA ILE A 673 14.30 31.83 -38.88
C ILE A 673 14.75 32.73 -37.73
N MET A 674 15.63 32.25 -36.83
CA MET A 674 16.10 32.97 -35.66
C MET A 674 17.56 33.46 -35.80
N PRO A 675 17.82 34.64 -36.40
CA PRO A 675 19.07 35.34 -36.19
C PRO A 675 18.95 36.13 -34.88
N THR A 676 19.12 35.48 -33.73
CA THR A 676 19.13 36.19 -32.44
C THR A 676 20.56 36.54 -32.06
N LYS A 677 20.81 37.79 -31.65
CA LYS A 677 22.07 38.19 -30.99
C LYS A 677 22.08 37.84 -29.49
N ASP A 678 21.02 37.22 -29.00
CA ASP A 678 20.85 36.85 -27.59
C ASP A 678 21.60 35.54 -27.32
N GLN A 679 22.69 35.66 -26.56
CA GLN A 679 23.56 34.54 -26.21
C GLN A 679 22.87 33.56 -25.26
N ASP A 680 21.98 34.05 -24.38
CA ASP A 680 21.26 33.21 -23.42
C ASP A 680 20.21 32.36 -24.13
N LEU A 681 19.42 32.96 -25.03
CA LEU A 681 18.48 32.21 -25.88
C LEU A 681 19.21 31.17 -26.74
N THR A 682 20.37 31.52 -27.30
CA THR A 682 21.18 30.58 -28.09
C THR A 682 21.67 29.40 -27.23
N LYS A 683 22.11 29.66 -26.00
CA LYS A 683 22.49 28.61 -25.03
C LYS A 683 21.30 27.70 -24.71
N GLN A 684 20.12 28.26 -24.47
CA GLN A 684 18.89 27.49 -24.23
C GLN A 684 18.55 26.58 -25.40
N TYR A 685 18.57 27.10 -26.63
CA TYR A 685 18.33 26.31 -27.83
C TYR A 685 19.33 25.17 -28.00
N ASN A 686 20.62 25.42 -27.76
CA ASN A 686 21.65 24.38 -27.86
C ASN A 686 21.40 23.25 -26.84
N ILE A 687 21.06 23.58 -25.59
CA ILE A 687 20.71 22.58 -24.58
C ILE A 687 19.46 21.81 -24.99
N LEU A 688 18.41 22.48 -25.46
CA LEU A 688 17.19 21.79 -25.93
C LEU A 688 17.46 20.86 -27.11
N ILE A 689 18.32 21.25 -28.04
CA ILE A 689 18.74 20.40 -29.17
C ILE A 689 19.49 19.17 -28.65
N GLU A 690 20.41 19.35 -27.70
CA GLU A 690 21.14 18.25 -27.07
C GLU A 690 20.20 17.26 -26.38
N GLU A 691 19.31 17.76 -25.52
CA GLU A 691 18.32 16.93 -24.81
C GLU A 691 17.34 16.23 -25.78
N MET A 692 16.92 16.89 -26.86
CA MET A 692 16.07 16.28 -27.90
C MET A 692 16.79 15.13 -28.63
N LEU A 693 18.04 15.36 -29.06
CA LEU A 693 18.84 14.33 -29.71
C LEU A 693 19.13 13.16 -28.77
N GLN A 694 19.37 13.46 -27.50
CA GLN A 694 19.56 12.45 -26.46
C GLN A 694 18.34 11.54 -26.32
N VAL A 695 17.13 12.11 -26.27
CA VAL A 695 15.88 11.32 -26.22
C VAL A 695 15.72 10.46 -27.47
N LEU A 696 16.05 10.96 -28.66
CA LEU A 696 16.03 10.15 -29.88
C LEU A 696 17.01 8.97 -29.81
N ILE A 697 18.21 9.19 -29.26
CA ILE A 697 19.19 8.12 -29.03
C ILE A 697 18.64 7.10 -28.03
N TYR A 698 17.98 7.53 -26.95
CA TYR A 698 17.39 6.63 -25.97
C TYR A 698 16.28 5.76 -26.58
N VAL A 699 15.38 6.39 -27.36
CA VAL A 699 14.28 5.68 -28.03
C VAL A 699 14.81 4.58 -28.95
N VAL A 700 15.85 4.87 -29.75
CA VAL A 700 16.36 3.90 -30.74
C VAL A 700 17.37 2.92 -30.12
N GLY A 701 18.25 3.39 -29.24
CA GLY A 701 19.43 2.67 -28.76
C GLY A 701 19.26 1.95 -27.43
N GLU A 702 18.52 2.52 -26.48
CA GLU A 702 18.39 1.94 -25.15
C GLU A 702 17.14 1.06 -25.04
N ARG A 703 17.26 -0.18 -25.49
CA ARG A 703 16.15 -1.14 -25.57
C ARG A 703 16.21 -2.24 -24.51
N TYR A 704 16.90 -2.03 -23.38
CA TYR A 704 17.07 -3.05 -22.32
C TYR A 704 15.85 -3.15 -21.39
N VAL A 705 14.67 -3.36 -21.98
CA VAL A 705 13.41 -3.58 -21.25
C VAL A 705 12.72 -4.83 -21.82
N PRO A 706 12.30 -5.80 -20.99
CA PRO A 706 11.58 -6.98 -21.45
C PRO A 706 10.27 -6.58 -22.13
N GLY A 707 10.07 -7.05 -23.36
CA GLY A 707 8.92 -6.70 -24.21
C GLY A 707 9.23 -5.58 -25.21
N VAL A 708 10.24 -4.75 -24.96
CA VAL A 708 10.85 -3.86 -25.97
C VAL A 708 11.96 -4.60 -26.72
N SER A 709 12.73 -5.44 -26.02
CA SER A 709 13.66 -6.40 -26.59
C SER A 709 13.67 -7.71 -25.81
N SER A 710 14.38 -8.72 -26.33
CA SER A 710 14.55 -10.03 -25.71
C SER A 710 15.64 -10.00 -24.65
N VAL A 711 15.37 -9.32 -23.53
CA VAL A 711 16.25 -9.27 -22.36
C VAL A 711 15.56 -9.82 -21.10
N THR A 712 16.36 -10.39 -20.21
CA THR A 712 15.96 -10.91 -18.90
C THR A 712 16.11 -9.85 -17.81
N LYS A 713 15.39 -10.03 -16.69
CA LYS A 713 15.56 -9.13 -15.52
C LYS A 713 17.02 -9.11 -15.01
N GLU A 714 17.73 -10.23 -15.09
CA GLU A 714 19.14 -10.30 -14.68
C GLU A 714 20.05 -9.44 -15.58
N GLU A 715 19.83 -9.43 -16.89
CA GLU A 715 20.62 -8.62 -17.83
C GLU A 715 20.40 -7.11 -17.62
N ILE A 716 19.18 -6.71 -17.24
CA ILE A 716 18.90 -5.31 -16.86
C ILE A 716 19.71 -4.94 -15.61
N THR A 717 19.65 -5.75 -14.55
CA THR A 717 20.41 -5.49 -13.32
C THR A 717 21.92 -5.50 -13.60
N MET A 718 22.41 -6.40 -14.47
CA MET A 718 23.81 -6.38 -14.92
C MET A 718 24.14 -5.05 -15.62
N ARG A 719 23.28 -4.58 -16.54
CA ARG A 719 23.46 -3.30 -17.22
C ARG A 719 23.57 -2.14 -16.23
N GLU A 720 22.69 -2.06 -15.23
CA GLU A 720 22.76 -1.04 -14.18
C GLU A 720 24.12 -1.05 -13.45
N ILE A 721 24.53 -2.23 -12.98
CA ILE A 721 25.76 -2.37 -12.19
C ILE A 721 26.99 -2.06 -13.03
N ILE A 722 27.03 -2.51 -14.29
CA ILE A 722 28.12 -2.20 -15.22
C ILE A 722 28.28 -0.68 -15.34
N HIS A 723 27.19 0.05 -15.55
CA HIS A 723 27.25 1.49 -15.75
C HIS A 723 27.58 2.26 -14.47
N LEU A 724 27.20 1.75 -13.28
CA LEU A 724 27.64 2.29 -12.00
C LEU A 724 29.15 2.09 -11.79
N LEU A 725 29.65 0.86 -11.98
CA LEU A 725 31.05 0.51 -11.74
C LEU A 725 32.02 1.01 -12.82
N CYS A 726 31.51 1.39 -13.99
CA CYS A 726 32.26 2.13 -15.01
C CYS A 726 32.74 3.50 -14.47
N ILE A 727 31.95 4.12 -13.59
CA ILE A 727 32.26 5.42 -13.01
C ILE A 727 33.35 5.26 -11.95
N GLU A 728 33.11 4.41 -10.97
CA GLU A 728 34.05 4.17 -9.86
C GLU A 728 33.79 2.81 -9.18
N PRO A 729 34.80 2.24 -8.49
CA PRO A 729 34.60 1.11 -7.60
C PRO A 729 33.63 1.45 -6.47
N MET A 730 32.66 0.58 -6.17
CA MET A 730 31.62 0.87 -5.16
C MET A 730 31.48 -0.25 -4.14
N ALA A 731 31.14 0.11 -2.90
CA ALA A 731 30.74 -0.84 -1.87
C ALA A 731 29.40 -1.50 -2.22
N HIS A 732 29.15 -2.70 -1.68
CA HIS A 732 27.90 -3.43 -1.89
C HIS A 732 26.65 -2.59 -1.62
N SER A 733 26.62 -1.91 -0.46
CA SER A 733 25.49 -1.08 -0.03
C SER A 733 25.25 0.13 -0.93
N ALA A 734 26.32 0.71 -1.50
CA ALA A 734 26.22 1.84 -2.41
C ALA A 734 25.63 1.44 -3.76
N ILE A 735 25.99 0.24 -4.26
CA ILE A 735 25.38 -0.34 -5.46
C ILE A 735 23.91 -0.63 -5.19
N ALA A 736 23.60 -1.34 -4.09
CA ALA A 736 22.22 -1.69 -3.74
C ALA A 736 21.30 -0.47 -3.64
N LYS A 737 21.75 0.63 -3.02
CA LYS A 737 20.98 1.88 -2.91
C LYS A 737 20.72 2.56 -4.28
N SER A 738 21.54 2.24 -5.28
CA SER A 738 21.47 2.82 -6.63
C SER A 738 20.69 1.95 -7.62
N LEU A 739 20.11 0.83 -7.15
CA LEU A 739 19.31 -0.09 -7.95
C LEU A 739 17.83 -0.03 -7.55
N PRO A 740 16.91 -0.25 -8.49
CA PRO A 740 15.48 -0.29 -8.19
C PRO A 740 15.14 -1.49 -7.30
N GLU A 741 14.23 -1.27 -6.36
CA GLU A 741 13.69 -2.31 -5.48
C GLU A 741 12.38 -2.87 -6.04
N ASN A 742 12.25 -4.20 -6.03
CA ASN A 742 11.01 -4.92 -6.36
C ASN A 742 10.03 -4.95 -5.16
N GLU A 743 8.88 -5.61 -5.31
CA GLU A 743 7.85 -5.74 -4.25
C GLU A 743 8.38 -6.34 -2.93
N ASN A 744 9.43 -7.16 -3.01
CA ASN A 744 10.14 -7.75 -1.88
C ASN A 744 11.30 -6.87 -1.37
N ASN A 745 11.39 -5.61 -1.79
CA ASN A 745 12.50 -4.70 -1.54
C ASN A 745 13.88 -5.30 -1.92
N GLU A 746 13.92 -6.14 -2.97
CA GLU A 746 15.16 -6.68 -3.50
C GLU A 746 15.54 -5.99 -4.82
N THR A 747 16.85 -5.83 -5.02
CA THR A 747 17.42 -5.21 -6.23
C THR A 747 17.89 -6.22 -7.28
N GLY A 748 17.97 -7.51 -6.92
CA GLY A 748 18.56 -8.54 -7.76
C GLY A 748 20.10 -8.57 -7.76
N LEU A 749 20.76 -7.64 -7.06
CA LEU A 749 22.23 -7.48 -7.02
C LEU A 749 23.00 -8.77 -6.77
N GLU A 750 22.61 -9.54 -5.75
CA GLU A 750 23.29 -10.77 -5.32
C GLU A 750 23.39 -11.83 -6.43
N LYS A 751 22.41 -11.89 -7.32
CA LYS A 751 22.36 -12.89 -8.40
C LYS A 751 23.36 -12.59 -9.52
N VAL A 752 23.78 -11.34 -9.64
CA VAL A 752 24.50 -10.86 -10.83
C VAL A 752 25.85 -10.22 -10.51
N ILE A 753 26.12 -9.78 -9.27
CA ILE A 753 27.31 -9.00 -8.94
C ILE A 753 28.62 -9.73 -9.29
N ASN A 754 28.71 -11.05 -9.03
CA ASN A 754 29.89 -11.84 -9.37
C ASN A 754 30.03 -12.12 -10.87
N LYS A 755 28.96 -11.93 -11.66
CA LYS A 755 29.02 -12.02 -13.12
C LYS A 755 29.72 -10.80 -13.70
N VAL A 756 29.47 -9.61 -13.14
CA VAL A 756 29.94 -8.32 -13.70
C VAL A 756 31.16 -7.72 -12.97
N ALA A 757 31.38 -8.05 -11.71
CA ALA A 757 32.38 -7.39 -10.88
C ALA A 757 33.28 -8.38 -10.11
N VAL A 758 34.44 -7.88 -9.69
CA VAL A 758 35.38 -8.56 -8.78
C VAL A 758 35.38 -7.82 -7.45
N PHE A 759 35.21 -8.58 -6.35
CA PHE A 759 35.32 -8.01 -5.01
C PHE A 759 36.78 -7.80 -4.61
N LYS A 760 37.16 -6.55 -4.33
CA LYS A 760 38.44 -6.21 -3.72
C LYS A 760 38.27 -6.06 -2.21
N LYS A 761 39.01 -6.89 -1.49
CA LYS A 761 39.05 -6.85 -0.02
C LYS A 761 39.52 -5.46 0.45
N PRO A 762 38.97 -4.96 1.57
CA PRO A 762 39.44 -3.72 2.15
C PRO A 762 40.92 -3.80 2.50
N GLY A 763 41.64 -2.69 2.33
CA GLY A 763 42.94 -2.50 2.96
C GLY A 763 42.83 -2.32 4.48
N VAL A 764 43.91 -1.87 5.13
CA VAL A 764 44.02 -1.78 6.60
C VAL A 764 42.96 -0.86 7.26
N SER A 765 42.34 0.06 6.51
CA SER A 765 41.36 1.03 7.02
C SER A 765 40.13 1.27 6.12
N GLY A 766 39.90 0.40 5.13
CA GLY A 766 38.83 0.57 4.14
C GLY A 766 37.63 -0.35 4.34
N HIS A 767 36.59 -0.17 3.53
CA HIS A 767 35.55 -1.17 3.28
C HIS A 767 35.82 -1.86 1.93
N GLY A 768 35.35 -3.10 1.77
CA GLY A 768 35.53 -3.83 0.51
C GLY A 768 34.68 -3.22 -0.61
N VAL A 769 35.25 -3.17 -1.81
CA VAL A 769 34.61 -2.56 -2.99
C VAL A 769 34.54 -3.55 -4.13
N TYR A 770 33.53 -3.40 -4.98
CA TYR A 770 33.41 -4.13 -6.24
C TYR A 770 33.99 -3.28 -7.36
N GLU A 771 34.82 -3.90 -8.19
CA GLU A 771 35.34 -3.31 -9.42
C GLU A 771 34.80 -4.04 -10.63
N LEU A 772 34.46 -3.29 -11.68
CA LEU A 772 33.99 -3.86 -12.94
C LEU A 772 35.05 -4.78 -13.54
N LYS A 773 34.64 -5.96 -14.02
CA LYS A 773 35.52 -6.84 -14.78
C LYS A 773 35.84 -6.24 -16.14
N ASP A 774 37.08 -6.41 -16.59
CA ASP A 774 37.54 -5.91 -17.89
C ASP A 774 36.68 -6.43 -19.06
N GLU A 775 36.24 -7.70 -19.00
CA GLU A 775 35.36 -8.30 -20.01
C GLU A 775 33.98 -7.61 -20.15
N CYS A 776 33.51 -6.95 -19.08
CA CYS A 776 32.24 -6.22 -19.06
C CYS A 776 32.40 -4.77 -19.55
N MET A 777 33.62 -4.27 -19.75
CA MET A 777 33.86 -2.89 -20.22
C MET A 777 33.29 -2.63 -21.61
N LYS A 778 33.21 -3.67 -22.45
CA LYS A 778 32.62 -3.60 -23.80
C LYS A 778 31.12 -3.25 -23.80
N GLU A 779 30.44 -3.49 -22.68
CA GLU A 779 29.00 -3.22 -22.50
C GLU A 779 28.73 -1.77 -22.09
N PHE A 780 29.78 -0.95 -21.87
CA PHE A 780 29.65 0.46 -21.54
C PHE A 780 28.96 1.24 -22.67
N ASN A 781 27.88 1.93 -22.33
CA ASN A 781 27.24 2.91 -23.19
C ASN A 781 27.31 4.31 -22.57
N MET A 782 27.83 5.29 -23.33
CA MET A 782 27.80 6.71 -22.97
C MET A 782 26.37 7.22 -22.82
N PHE A 783 25.46 6.72 -23.66
CA PHE A 783 24.06 7.13 -23.72
C PHE A 783 23.15 6.27 -22.84
N PHE A 784 23.69 5.71 -21.76
CA PHE A 784 22.87 5.02 -20.76
C PHE A 784 21.90 6.01 -20.10
N TYR A 785 20.60 5.81 -20.31
CA TYR A 785 19.59 6.84 -19.99
C TYR A 785 19.34 7.04 -18.49
N HIS A 786 19.88 6.18 -17.63
CA HIS A 786 19.79 6.32 -16.18
C HIS A 786 20.94 7.12 -15.56
N TYR A 787 21.91 7.59 -16.34
CA TYR A 787 22.90 8.52 -15.82
C TYR A 787 22.26 9.88 -15.53
N THR A 788 22.42 10.34 -14.29
CA THR A 788 22.29 11.77 -13.99
C THR A 788 23.33 12.58 -14.77
N LYS A 789 23.08 13.87 -14.99
CA LYS A 789 24.05 14.75 -15.67
C LYS A 789 25.46 14.66 -15.07
N THR A 790 25.54 14.62 -13.74
CA THR A 790 26.81 14.48 -13.02
C THR A 790 27.46 13.11 -13.26
N GLN A 791 26.68 12.03 -13.24
CA GLN A 791 27.19 10.69 -13.54
C GLN A 791 27.67 10.57 -14.98
N HIS A 792 26.95 11.14 -15.95
CA HIS A 792 27.34 11.15 -17.36
C HIS A 792 28.71 11.82 -17.56
N SER A 793 28.92 13.02 -16.99
CA SER A 793 30.22 13.70 -17.06
C SER A 793 31.34 12.90 -16.38
N LYS A 794 31.06 12.26 -15.24
CA LYS A 794 32.04 11.40 -14.55
C LYS A 794 32.38 10.14 -15.36
N ALA A 795 31.38 9.48 -15.92
CA ALA A 795 31.54 8.31 -16.78
C ALA A 795 32.41 8.64 -18.00
N GLU A 796 32.09 9.74 -18.69
CA GLU A 796 32.88 10.22 -19.83
C GLU A 796 34.33 10.49 -19.46
N HIS A 797 34.56 11.20 -18.35
CA HIS A 797 35.91 11.51 -17.87
C HIS A 797 36.70 10.23 -17.52
N MET A 798 36.07 9.29 -16.82
CA MET A 798 36.71 8.03 -16.42
C MET A 798 37.08 7.19 -17.64
N GLN A 799 36.20 7.10 -18.64
CA GLN A 799 36.47 6.36 -19.87
C GLN A 799 37.60 7.00 -20.69
N LYS A 800 37.64 8.33 -20.79
CA LYS A 800 38.77 9.06 -21.40
C LYS A 800 40.09 8.77 -20.68
N LYS A 801 40.07 8.64 -19.35
CA LYS A 801 41.26 8.33 -18.55
C LYS A 801 41.76 6.90 -18.80
N ARG A 802 40.86 5.91 -18.83
CA ARG A 802 41.18 4.49 -19.07
C ARG A 802 41.78 4.27 -20.46
N ARG A 803 41.15 4.82 -21.51
CA ARG A 803 41.67 4.72 -22.89
C ARG A 803 43.06 5.35 -23.06
N LYS A 804 43.36 6.42 -22.30
CA LYS A 804 44.71 7.01 -22.28
C LYS A 804 45.75 6.12 -21.61
N GLN A 805 45.35 5.27 -20.66
CA GLN A 805 46.23 4.29 -20.02
C GLN A 805 46.45 3.09 -20.95
N GLU A 806 45.40 2.54 -21.54
CA GLU A 806 45.49 1.46 -22.55
C GLU A 806 46.34 1.87 -23.77
N ASN A 807 46.16 3.10 -24.28
CA ASN A 807 46.98 3.60 -25.40
C ASN A 807 48.43 3.93 -25.02
N ARG A 808 48.75 4.12 -23.72
CA ARG A 808 50.17 4.19 -23.30
C ARG A 808 50.84 2.82 -23.35
N ASP A 809 50.06 1.75 -23.19
CA ASP A 809 50.53 0.37 -23.29
C ASP A 809 50.54 -0.14 -24.76
N GLU A 810 49.69 0.39 -25.65
CA GLU A 810 49.57 -0.08 -27.06
C GLU A 810 49.93 0.93 -28.18
N GLY A 811 50.30 2.17 -27.85
CA GLY A 811 50.87 3.11 -28.84
C GLY A 811 49.98 3.50 -30.03
N LYS A 812 48.65 3.61 -29.88
CA LYS A 812 47.72 4.04 -30.94
C LYS A 812 46.93 5.33 -30.60
N ARG A 813 46.58 6.08 -31.64
CA ARG A 813 46.02 7.45 -31.62
C ARG A 813 44.50 7.43 -31.38
N LEU A 814 43.98 8.43 -30.65
CA LEU A 814 42.55 8.63 -30.40
C LEU A 814 41.79 9.00 -31.68
N ASP A 815 40.96 8.09 -32.17
CA ASP A 815 39.72 8.47 -32.82
C ASP A 815 38.57 7.99 -31.93
N TRP A 816 37.62 8.88 -31.64
CA TRP A 816 36.26 8.45 -31.36
C TRP A 816 35.76 7.89 -32.68
N THR A 817 36.15 6.66 -33.04
CA THR A 817 35.61 6.08 -34.25
C THR A 817 34.12 6.02 -34.03
N ILE A 818 33.47 6.58 -35.03
CA ILE A 818 32.05 6.55 -35.30
C ILE A 818 31.55 5.10 -35.18
N ASP A 819 32.40 4.06 -35.11
CA ASP A 819 32.09 2.65 -34.85
C ASP A 819 31.15 2.34 -33.67
N GLN A 820 31.20 3.05 -32.54
CA GLN A 820 30.18 2.88 -31.48
C GLN A 820 28.83 3.56 -31.82
N VAL A 821 28.86 4.53 -32.74
CA VAL A 821 27.69 5.16 -33.37
C VAL A 821 27.34 4.46 -34.71
N LEU A 822 28.15 3.51 -35.24
CA LEU A 822 27.92 2.82 -36.52
C LEU A 822 27.25 1.46 -36.36
N TRP A 823 26.87 1.06 -35.14
CA TRP A 823 25.71 0.16 -35.01
C TRP A 823 24.43 0.75 -35.63
N PHE A 824 24.42 2.06 -35.93
CA PHE A 824 23.38 2.73 -36.71
C PHE A 824 23.57 2.64 -38.25
N SER A 825 24.59 1.93 -38.75
CA SER A 825 24.92 1.85 -40.20
C SER A 825 24.59 0.52 -40.89
N ALA A 826 24.10 -0.49 -40.16
CA ALA A 826 23.23 -1.47 -40.80
C ALA A 826 21.99 -0.70 -41.28
N PRO A 827 21.44 -0.95 -42.48
CA PRO A 827 20.20 -0.30 -42.86
C PRO A 827 19.20 -0.61 -41.75
N VAL A 828 18.89 0.40 -40.93
CA VAL A 828 17.74 0.43 -40.04
C VAL A 828 16.55 0.49 -40.97
N SER A 829 16.34 -0.66 -41.61
CA SER A 829 15.11 -1.05 -42.21
C SER A 829 14.17 -0.99 -41.04
N PHE A 830 13.19 -0.09 -41.10
CA PHE A 830 12.01 0.00 -40.24
C PHE A 830 11.16 -1.31 -40.29
N VAL A 831 11.80 -2.47 -40.43
CA VAL A 831 11.24 -3.75 -40.86
C VAL A 831 11.16 -4.75 -39.70
N LEU A 832 11.64 -4.40 -38.51
CA LEU A 832 11.39 -5.20 -37.29
C LEU A 832 10.39 -4.54 -36.32
N ILE A 833 9.59 -3.61 -36.82
CA ILE A 833 8.40 -3.11 -36.14
C ILE A 833 7.18 -3.12 -37.09
N LYS A 834 7.04 -4.21 -37.84
CA LYS A 834 5.79 -4.59 -38.48
C LYS A 834 5.41 -5.99 -38.06
#